data_AF-A0A9C6X8B5-F1
#
_entry.id   AF-A0A9C6X8B5-F1
#
_cell.length_a   1.000
_cell.length_b   1.000
_cell.length_c   1.000
_cell.angle_alpha   90.00
_cell.angle_beta   90.00
_cell.angle_gamma   90.00
#
_symmetry.space_group_name_H-M   'P 1'
#
loop_
_entity.id
_entity.type
_entity.pdbx_description
1 polymer ?
#
loop_
_entity_poly.entity_id
_entity_poly.type
_entity_poly.pdbx_seq_one_letter_code
_entity_poly.pdbx_strand_id
1 'polypeptide(L)'
;MQARRGGAGPAVGPGPTVDDGAWSVEAWCRWALSFTVTAMAFGAVLLLLPALLLMYSVVSRVRTAWLGVLERRYPQLEFVRNTTVRTAVDTIRNQGVIALLLTVQGACDPRRVMDSLHRDILDQRHPDGRLRFPHLRTPLSQRWGRYAWKRDDAVHFQLDKQLLLCSAAFRGRPVTDNNIQEVVSDLVSKYLVPELPPWQIALIPMPSADRYFVLIRMHHLLLSEDGLKLTDLLQLTRQHSDFSHVADVTPAGHLLEGMLEAPVAIPALYERLGESVANHWNELIAVYDPLENPKVLTNPTLLGLSMALLIAVVSAVPEVWRGGRWDGALGAVRAQAARRGVSSAAWRAAVGGALWRTLTLAVSPPVLALSAALFGYRLWRGAGSMALRIVLVLALEAALLTKYRGRYTESLMSRSPYLRLWWQSLHEAMRLAETVFRAPRLLVEDLLLSNRNQPPHHFQTVSLCGRKVVAWSDPFPQDLIQQMADATGASSSEVCLSALSGALREYFRSHGLAVPENVLTTARYCLLEELVGGPAQSGSGGLACIALPVADAVKDPVQLVHEVRARMARVRRRQAALWVLSSWQLERGLLTRLLPQLLVRLHLNFLSRRYAVALTEVASLRPDHPAGKLWGHPLQSLMYWRPPQANVSLSLTLLTVDSMVSLGVMADALLSPQQGVIARAWTQHLRDLARAVGVSLPSPRALSPSPQPPLPAAPVAVPVSGPAEVDGTDDD
;
A
#
# COMPACT_ATOMS: atom_id res chain seq x y z
N MET A 1 22.00 -41.47 4.31
CA MET A 1 21.25 -41.90 5.50
C MET A 1 21.15 -40.72 6.46
N GLN A 2 19.93 -40.30 6.77
CA GLN A 2 19.57 -39.04 7.41
C GLN A 2 20.04 -38.95 8.87
N ALA A 3 20.76 -37.88 9.19
CA ALA A 3 21.07 -37.48 10.56
C ALA A 3 19.92 -36.61 11.13
N ARG A 4 19.35 -37.07 12.25
CA ARG A 4 18.37 -36.34 13.08
C ARG A 4 18.98 -35.04 13.60
N ARG A 5 18.53 -33.90 13.08
CA ARG A 5 18.63 -32.59 13.77
C ARG A 5 17.35 -32.39 14.58
N GLY A 6 17.49 -32.43 15.91
CA GLY A 6 16.42 -32.03 16.83
C GLY A 6 16.18 -30.54 16.72
N GLY A 7 15.01 -30.16 16.19
CA GLY A 7 14.53 -28.78 16.22
C GLY A 7 14.10 -28.44 17.65
N ALA A 8 14.83 -27.51 18.27
CA ALA A 8 14.33 -26.77 19.42
C ALA A 8 13.12 -25.95 18.95
N GLY A 9 11.94 -26.29 19.46
CA GLY A 9 10.73 -25.48 19.25
C GLY A 9 10.93 -24.07 19.82
N PRO A 10 10.25 -23.05 19.28
CA PRO A 10 10.33 -21.70 19.80
C PRO A 10 9.91 -21.71 21.27
N ALA A 11 10.80 -21.20 22.13
CA ALA A 11 10.50 -20.96 23.53
C ALA A 11 9.25 -20.09 23.61
N VAL A 12 8.14 -20.71 24.02
CA VAL A 12 6.92 -20.03 24.40
C VAL A 12 7.32 -19.11 25.56
N GLY A 13 7.45 -17.81 25.26
CA GLY A 13 7.62 -16.80 26.29
C GLY A 13 6.51 -16.95 27.33
N PRO A 14 6.76 -16.62 28.60
CA PRO A 14 5.75 -16.77 29.64
C PRO A 14 4.49 -16.05 29.15
N GLY A 15 3.41 -16.83 28.97
CA GLY A 15 2.08 -16.27 28.74
C GLY A 15 1.79 -15.25 29.84
N PRO A 16 0.86 -14.29 29.61
CA PRO A 16 0.51 -13.33 30.63
C PRO A 16 0.21 -14.12 31.91
N THR A 17 1.05 -13.94 32.92
CA THR A 17 0.76 -14.43 34.26
C THR A 17 -0.59 -13.81 34.57
N VAL A 18 -1.62 -14.66 34.57
CA VAL A 18 -2.91 -14.31 35.13
C VAL A 18 -2.57 -14.06 36.58
N ASP A 19 -2.38 -12.79 36.92
CA ASP A 19 -2.36 -12.37 38.31
C ASP A 19 -3.68 -12.88 38.89
N ASP A 20 -3.60 -13.94 39.68
CA ASP A 20 -4.63 -14.36 40.63
C ASP A 20 -4.72 -13.25 41.70
N GLY A 21 -5.22 -12.09 41.28
CA GLY A 21 -5.33 -10.87 42.06
C GLY A 21 -6.79 -10.44 42.06
N ALA A 22 -7.43 -10.56 43.21
CA ALA A 22 -8.77 -10.02 43.43
C ALA A 22 -8.83 -8.59 42.86
N TRP A 23 -9.72 -8.36 41.90
CA TRP A 23 -9.92 -7.05 41.31
C TRP A 23 -10.25 -6.05 42.42
N SER A 24 -9.38 -5.06 42.64
CA SER A 24 -9.70 -3.98 43.57
C SER A 24 -10.94 -3.24 43.09
N VAL A 25 -11.74 -2.70 44.02
CA VAL A 25 -12.94 -1.91 43.69
C VAL A 25 -12.58 -0.78 42.71
N GLU A 26 -11.40 -0.17 42.88
CA GLU A 26 -10.88 0.85 41.97
C GLU A 26 -10.59 0.34 40.55
N ALA A 27 -10.10 -0.90 40.41
CA ALA A 27 -9.88 -1.52 39.10
C ALA A 27 -11.23 -1.79 38.41
N TRP A 28 -12.22 -2.27 39.16
CA TRP A 28 -13.60 -2.45 38.69
C TRP A 28 -14.23 -1.14 38.23
N CYS A 29 -14.16 -0.09 39.06
CA CYS A 29 -14.69 1.23 38.71
C CYS A 29 -14.03 1.80 37.45
N ARG A 30 -12.70 1.69 37.32
CA ARG A 30 -11.96 2.15 36.13
C ARG A 30 -12.36 1.34 34.88
N TRP A 31 -12.50 0.04 35.01
CA TRP A 31 -12.95 -0.81 33.91
C TRP A 31 -14.38 -0.48 33.49
N ALA A 32 -15.31 -0.32 34.45
CA ALA A 32 -16.70 0.01 34.18
C ALA A 32 -16.85 1.39 33.50
N LEU A 33 -16.10 2.39 33.97
CA LEU A 33 -16.06 3.71 33.33
C LEU A 33 -15.49 3.62 31.90
N SER A 34 -14.39 2.88 31.73
CA SER A 34 -13.78 2.65 30.42
C SER A 34 -14.77 1.95 29.46
N PHE A 35 -15.48 0.93 29.92
CA PHE A 35 -16.47 0.20 29.14
C PHE A 35 -17.65 1.08 28.76
N THR A 36 -18.22 1.83 29.71
CA THR A 36 -19.37 2.73 29.45
C THR A 36 -19.02 3.83 28.46
N VAL A 37 -17.85 4.48 28.58
CA VAL A 37 -17.40 5.48 27.59
C VAL A 37 -17.24 4.86 26.21
N THR A 38 -16.69 3.64 26.14
CA THR A 38 -16.52 2.93 24.86
C THR A 38 -17.87 2.58 24.24
N ALA A 39 -18.81 2.06 25.03
CA ALA A 39 -20.15 1.72 24.60
C ALA A 39 -20.93 2.96 24.12
N MET A 40 -20.81 4.10 24.82
CA MET A 40 -21.41 5.36 24.39
C MET A 40 -20.81 5.87 23.08
N ALA A 41 -19.49 5.84 22.94
CA ALA A 41 -18.82 6.25 21.70
C ALA A 41 -19.22 5.37 20.51
N PHE A 42 -19.29 4.05 20.71
CA PHE A 42 -19.73 3.11 19.70
C PHE A 42 -21.21 3.29 19.34
N GLY A 43 -22.08 3.43 20.34
CA GLY A 43 -23.51 3.72 20.15
C GLY A 43 -23.74 5.02 19.38
N ALA A 44 -22.98 6.07 19.67
CA ALA A 44 -23.04 7.34 18.92
C ALA A 44 -22.68 7.16 17.44
N VAL A 45 -21.66 6.36 17.11
CA VAL A 45 -21.31 6.07 15.71
C VAL A 45 -22.42 5.28 15.01
N LEU A 46 -23.02 4.29 15.69
CA LEU A 46 -24.15 3.53 15.13
C LEU A 46 -25.37 4.42 14.83
N LEU A 47 -25.67 5.36 15.73
CA LEU A 47 -26.76 6.34 15.53
C LEU A 47 -26.46 7.30 14.37
N LEU A 48 -25.19 7.67 14.16
CA LEU A 48 -24.76 8.55 13.08
C LEU A 48 -24.65 7.82 11.73
N LEU A 49 -24.51 6.50 11.70
CA LEU A 49 -24.26 5.73 10.48
C LEU A 49 -25.31 5.97 9.37
N PRO A 50 -26.64 5.97 9.64
CA PRO A 50 -27.63 6.27 8.61
C PRO A 50 -27.47 7.69 8.04
N ALA A 51 -27.16 8.67 8.89
CA ALA A 51 -26.91 10.04 8.48
C ALA A 51 -25.63 10.16 7.63
N LEU A 52 -24.58 9.41 7.97
CA LEU A 52 -23.34 9.33 7.18
C LEU A 52 -23.58 8.72 5.79
N LEU A 53 -24.40 7.67 5.68
CA LEU A 53 -24.78 7.04 4.41
C LEU A 53 -25.63 7.97 3.54
N LEU A 54 -26.57 8.70 4.16
CA LEU A 54 -27.34 9.73 3.49
C LEU A 54 -26.43 10.86 2.98
N MET A 55 -25.50 11.33 3.81
CA MET A 55 -24.54 12.37 3.46
C MET A 55 -23.64 11.94 2.31
N TYR A 56 -23.12 10.70 2.33
CA TYR A 56 -22.36 10.13 1.20
C TYR A 56 -23.15 10.22 -0.11
N SER A 57 -24.43 9.82 -0.07
CA SER A 57 -25.31 9.85 -1.24
C SER A 57 -25.55 11.27 -1.75
N VAL A 58 -25.78 12.22 -0.83
CA VAL A 58 -25.96 13.65 -1.16
C VAL A 58 -24.68 14.25 -1.74
N VAL A 59 -23.53 14.08 -1.07
CA VAL A 59 -22.23 14.61 -1.51
C VAL A 59 -21.85 14.05 -2.89
N SER A 60 -22.09 12.76 -3.12
CA SER A 60 -21.84 12.13 -4.42
C SER A 60 -22.68 12.75 -5.53
N ARG A 61 -24.00 12.90 -5.33
CA ARG A 61 -24.91 13.51 -6.33
C ARG A 61 -24.59 14.99 -6.58
N VAL A 62 -24.38 15.77 -5.51
CA VAL A 62 -24.03 17.20 -5.61
C VAL A 62 -22.72 17.40 -6.35
N ARG A 63 -21.71 16.57 -6.06
CA ARG A 63 -20.41 16.62 -6.75
C ARG A 63 -20.55 16.36 -8.24
N THR A 64 -21.31 15.33 -8.63
CA THR A 64 -21.53 15.00 -10.04
C THR A 64 -22.29 16.10 -10.76
N ALA A 65 -23.34 16.66 -10.14
CA ALA A 65 -24.08 17.79 -10.68
C ALA A 65 -23.17 19.04 -10.83
N TRP A 66 -22.34 19.32 -9.83
CA TRP A 66 -21.42 20.45 -9.83
C TRP A 66 -20.35 20.33 -10.93
N LEU A 67 -19.77 19.14 -11.11
CA LEU A 67 -18.84 18.89 -12.21
C LEU A 67 -19.52 19.08 -13.57
N GLY A 68 -20.76 18.62 -13.73
CA GLY A 68 -21.54 18.86 -14.95
C GLY A 68 -21.79 20.34 -15.25
N VAL A 69 -22.04 21.17 -14.23
CA VAL A 69 -22.16 22.63 -14.39
C VAL A 69 -20.83 23.25 -14.82
N LEU A 70 -19.72 22.81 -14.22
CA LEU A 70 -18.38 23.30 -14.54
C LEU A 70 -17.96 22.92 -15.97
N GLU A 71 -18.17 21.66 -16.37
CA GLU A 71 -17.88 21.16 -17.72
C GLU A 71 -18.70 21.92 -18.79
N ARG A 72 -19.97 22.27 -18.49
CA ARG A 72 -20.80 23.10 -19.39
C ARG A 72 -20.33 24.56 -19.47
N ARG A 73 -19.88 25.14 -18.35
CA ARG A 73 -19.47 26.55 -18.28
C ARG A 73 -18.09 26.78 -18.90
N TYR A 74 -17.20 25.80 -18.83
CA TYR A 74 -15.83 25.87 -19.33
C TYR A 74 -15.52 24.68 -20.24
N PRO A 75 -16.03 24.66 -21.49
CA PRO A 75 -15.87 23.51 -22.39
C PRO A 75 -14.41 23.23 -22.82
N GLN A 76 -13.55 24.24 -22.75
CA GLN A 76 -12.11 24.15 -23.01
C GLN A 76 -11.28 23.51 -21.87
N LEU A 77 -11.91 23.22 -20.71
CA LEU A 77 -11.25 22.64 -19.55
C LEU A 77 -11.77 21.22 -19.27
N GLU A 78 -10.85 20.31 -18.97
CA GLU A 78 -11.14 18.96 -18.50
C GLU A 78 -10.97 18.92 -16.97
N PHE A 79 -12.09 18.81 -16.24
CA PHE A 79 -12.06 18.85 -14.78
C PHE A 79 -11.64 17.51 -14.17
N VAL A 80 -10.72 17.60 -13.20
CA VAL A 80 -10.25 16.46 -12.39
C VAL A 80 -11.43 15.87 -11.62
N ARG A 81 -11.77 14.62 -11.95
CA ARG A 81 -12.96 13.96 -11.40
C ARG A 81 -12.71 13.35 -10.05
N ASN A 82 -11.49 12.89 -9.76
CA ASN A 82 -11.13 12.30 -8.48
C ASN A 82 -10.56 13.35 -7.51
N THR A 83 -10.94 13.27 -6.24
CA THR A 83 -10.44 14.23 -5.22
C THR A 83 -9.83 13.41 -4.12
N THR A 84 -8.51 13.39 -4.09
CA THR A 84 -7.72 12.77 -3.03
C THR A 84 -7.56 13.75 -1.86
N VAL A 85 -7.13 13.24 -0.70
CA VAL A 85 -6.76 14.08 0.47
C VAL A 85 -5.78 15.18 0.06
N ARG A 86 -4.77 14.81 -0.73
CA ARG A 86 -3.72 15.73 -1.20
C ARG A 86 -4.31 16.87 -2.02
N THR A 87 -5.19 16.55 -2.98
CA THR A 87 -5.86 17.58 -3.80
C THR A 87 -6.80 18.48 -2.98
N ALA A 88 -7.38 17.96 -1.89
CA ALA A 88 -8.32 18.72 -1.07
C ALA A 88 -7.64 19.80 -0.21
N VAL A 89 -6.40 19.58 0.20
CA VAL A 89 -5.59 20.53 0.99
C VAL A 89 -4.63 21.37 0.15
N ASP A 90 -4.56 21.08 -1.14
CA ASP A 90 -3.66 21.72 -2.06
C ASP A 90 -4.05 23.18 -2.30
N THR A 91 -3.06 24.05 -2.37
CA THR A 91 -3.27 25.48 -2.61
C THR A 91 -2.23 26.02 -3.57
N ILE A 92 -2.53 27.14 -4.22
CA ILE A 92 -1.59 27.81 -5.14
C ILE A 92 -0.27 28.15 -4.44
N ARG A 93 -0.30 28.48 -3.14
CA ARG A 93 0.90 28.80 -2.35
C ARG A 93 1.64 27.57 -1.82
N ASN A 94 0.92 26.51 -1.48
CA ASN A 94 1.46 25.27 -0.93
C ASN A 94 1.01 24.11 -1.82
N GLN A 95 1.69 23.95 -2.95
CA GLN A 95 1.43 22.91 -3.93
C GLN A 95 2.08 21.59 -3.50
N GLY A 96 1.38 20.47 -3.72
CA GLY A 96 1.92 19.13 -3.54
C GLY A 96 2.88 18.73 -4.65
N VAL A 97 4.04 19.41 -4.75
CA VAL A 97 5.10 19.10 -5.71
C VAL A 97 6.04 18.06 -5.09
N ILE A 98 6.09 16.89 -5.72
CA ILE A 98 7.02 15.82 -5.38
C ILE A 98 8.37 16.15 -6.00
N ALA A 99 9.44 15.99 -5.22
CA ALA A 99 10.81 16.17 -5.68
C ALA A 99 11.57 14.84 -5.57
N LEU A 100 12.27 14.51 -6.65
CA LEU A 100 13.14 13.35 -6.75
C LEU A 100 14.50 13.81 -7.26
N LEU A 101 15.57 13.52 -6.53
CA LEU A 101 16.94 13.76 -6.95
C LEU A 101 17.60 12.43 -7.27
N LEU A 102 18.30 12.38 -8.39
CA LEU A 102 19.03 11.21 -8.85
C LEU A 102 20.47 11.60 -9.11
N THR A 103 21.39 10.73 -8.71
CA THR A 103 22.81 10.88 -9.00
C THR A 103 23.19 9.89 -10.07
N VAL A 104 23.59 10.35 -11.25
CA VAL A 104 23.83 9.52 -12.43
C VAL A 104 25.29 9.59 -12.82
N GLN A 105 25.90 8.44 -13.10
CA GLN A 105 27.32 8.37 -13.48
C GLN A 105 27.50 8.57 -14.99
N GLY A 106 28.46 9.41 -15.37
CA GLY A 106 28.85 9.71 -16.75
C GLY A 106 28.56 11.15 -17.17
N ALA A 107 28.78 11.43 -18.45
CA ALA A 107 28.57 12.75 -19.04
C ALA A 107 27.07 13.12 -19.15
N CYS A 108 26.77 14.40 -18.91
CA CYS A 108 25.42 14.93 -19.02
C CYS A 108 25.12 15.36 -20.48
N ASP A 109 24.39 14.52 -21.22
CA ASP A 109 23.96 14.83 -22.59
C ASP A 109 22.47 15.22 -22.64
N PRO A 110 22.12 16.53 -22.68
CA PRO A 110 20.73 16.96 -22.62
C PRO A 110 19.90 16.52 -23.83
N ARG A 111 20.52 16.42 -25.02
CA ARG A 111 19.84 15.97 -26.25
C ARG A 111 19.37 14.52 -26.13
N ARG A 112 20.23 13.64 -25.60
CA ARG A 112 19.89 12.23 -25.39
C ARG A 112 18.72 12.06 -24.42
N VAL A 113 18.72 12.86 -23.34
CA VAL A 113 17.61 12.90 -22.39
C VAL A 113 16.32 13.33 -23.09
N MET A 114 16.38 14.40 -23.88
CA MET A 114 15.23 14.93 -24.62
C MET A 114 14.66 13.93 -25.63
N ASP A 115 15.51 13.29 -26.43
CA ASP A 115 15.12 12.29 -27.43
C ASP A 115 14.50 11.05 -26.79
N SER A 116 14.95 10.68 -25.59
CA SER A 116 14.40 9.57 -24.82
C SER A 116 13.04 9.93 -24.21
N LEU A 117 12.89 11.13 -23.65
CA LEU A 117 11.60 11.60 -23.14
C LEU A 117 10.54 11.71 -24.25
N HIS A 118 10.93 12.15 -25.45
CA HIS A 118 10.05 12.19 -26.61
C HIS A 118 9.57 10.79 -27.01
N ARG A 119 10.51 9.90 -27.35
CA ARG A 119 10.20 8.57 -27.88
C ARG A 119 9.47 7.68 -26.88
N ASP A 120 9.91 7.71 -25.63
CA ASP A 120 9.54 6.67 -24.67
C ASP A 120 8.44 7.12 -23.71
N ILE A 121 8.04 8.38 -23.68
CA ILE A 121 6.97 8.86 -22.77
C ILE A 121 5.96 9.70 -23.52
N LEU A 122 6.42 10.77 -24.17
CA LEU A 122 5.51 11.76 -24.73
C LEU A 122 4.80 11.24 -25.98
N ASP A 123 5.47 10.48 -26.84
CA ASP A 123 4.91 9.97 -28.09
C ASP A 123 4.34 8.55 -27.98
N GLN A 124 4.38 7.94 -26.78
CA GLN A 124 3.74 6.65 -26.55
C GLN A 124 2.22 6.77 -26.71
N ARG A 125 1.66 5.89 -27.53
CA ARG A 125 0.22 5.79 -27.79
C ARG A 125 -0.31 4.42 -27.39
N HIS A 126 -1.53 4.40 -26.88
CA HIS A 126 -2.29 3.16 -26.75
C HIS A 126 -2.61 2.57 -28.14
N PRO A 127 -2.97 1.26 -28.22
CA PRO A 127 -3.42 0.65 -29.47
C PRO A 127 -4.54 1.42 -30.17
N ASP A 128 -5.34 2.15 -29.40
CA ASP A 128 -6.45 3.00 -29.86
C ASP A 128 -6.01 4.35 -30.45
N GLY A 129 -4.70 4.61 -30.57
CA GLY A 129 -4.13 5.84 -31.16
C GLY A 129 -4.09 7.07 -30.24
N ARG A 130 -4.69 7.00 -29.04
CA ARG A 130 -4.62 8.06 -28.01
C ARG A 130 -3.25 8.06 -27.32
N LEU A 131 -2.76 9.23 -26.95
CA LEU A 131 -1.54 9.35 -26.14
C LEU A 131 -1.72 8.62 -24.81
N ARG A 132 -0.67 7.93 -24.36
CA ARG A 132 -0.65 7.21 -23.08
C ARG A 132 -0.78 8.17 -21.89
N PHE A 133 -0.12 9.33 -21.98
CA PHE A 133 -0.09 10.35 -20.93
C PHE A 133 -0.39 11.74 -21.51
N PRO A 134 -1.67 12.07 -21.76
CA PRO A 134 -2.04 13.34 -22.36
C PRO A 134 -1.69 14.54 -21.47
N HIS A 135 -1.83 14.43 -20.14
CA HIS A 135 -1.64 15.57 -19.24
C HIS A 135 -0.19 16.01 -19.04
N LEU A 136 0.78 15.27 -19.58
CA LEU A 136 2.18 15.71 -19.62
C LEU A 136 2.39 16.90 -20.57
N ARG A 137 1.49 17.10 -21.54
CA ARG A 137 1.54 18.22 -22.50
C ARG A 137 0.63 19.38 -22.12
N THR A 138 -0.27 19.19 -21.16
CA THR A 138 -1.28 20.18 -20.81
C THR A 138 -0.96 20.93 -19.52
N PRO A 139 -1.22 22.24 -19.46
CA PRO A 139 -1.08 23.01 -18.24
C PRO A 139 -2.26 22.78 -17.30
N LEU A 140 -1.96 22.81 -16.00
CA LEU A 140 -2.94 22.64 -14.93
C LEU A 140 -3.51 24.00 -14.50
N SER A 141 -4.82 24.14 -14.53
CA SER A 141 -5.54 25.33 -14.05
C SER A 141 -6.44 24.99 -12.87
N GLN A 142 -6.80 26.01 -12.08
CA GLN A 142 -7.75 25.88 -10.99
C GLN A 142 -8.93 26.84 -11.22
N ARG A 143 -10.16 26.31 -11.27
CA ARG A 143 -11.40 27.10 -11.35
C ARG A 143 -12.34 26.68 -10.23
N TRP A 144 -12.83 27.66 -9.47
CA TRP A 144 -13.82 27.45 -8.40
C TRP A 144 -13.41 26.34 -7.40
N GLY A 145 -12.12 26.31 -7.04
CA GLY A 145 -11.57 25.34 -6.10
C GLY A 145 -11.37 23.92 -6.66
N ARG A 146 -11.59 23.71 -7.96
CA ARG A 146 -11.36 22.45 -8.67
C ARG A 146 -10.21 22.58 -9.65
N TYR A 147 -9.39 21.54 -9.72
CA TYR A 147 -8.34 21.42 -10.74
C TYR A 147 -8.95 21.00 -12.07
N ALA A 148 -8.40 21.55 -13.14
CA ALA A 148 -8.78 21.21 -14.49
C ALA A 148 -7.58 21.34 -15.44
N TRP A 149 -7.44 20.38 -16.33
CA TRP A 149 -6.46 20.39 -17.42
C TRP A 149 -7.01 21.23 -18.59
N LYS A 150 -6.15 21.99 -19.27
CA LYS A 150 -6.54 22.59 -20.55
C LYS A 150 -6.48 21.53 -21.64
N ARG A 151 -7.46 21.47 -22.53
CA ARG A 151 -7.46 20.49 -23.63
C ARG A 151 -6.32 20.75 -24.62
N ASP A 152 -5.76 19.67 -25.18
CA ASP A 152 -4.57 19.67 -26.04
C ASP A 152 -4.69 20.60 -27.26
N ASP A 153 -5.87 20.72 -27.87
CA ASP A 153 -6.10 21.55 -29.06
C ASP A 153 -5.80 23.05 -28.84
N ALA A 154 -5.67 23.49 -27.58
CA ALA A 154 -5.50 24.90 -27.21
C ALA A 154 -4.06 25.31 -26.86
N VAL A 155 -3.08 24.38 -26.77
CA VAL A 155 -1.73 24.70 -26.25
C VAL A 155 -0.63 24.04 -27.07
N HIS A 156 0.31 24.84 -27.57
CA HIS A 156 1.53 24.33 -28.21
C HIS A 156 2.56 23.94 -27.15
N PHE A 157 2.71 22.64 -26.90
CA PHE A 157 3.68 22.10 -25.95
C PHE A 157 5.11 22.16 -26.51
N GLN A 158 6.06 22.67 -25.72
CA GLN A 158 7.47 22.77 -26.08
C GLN A 158 8.33 22.18 -24.96
N LEU A 159 8.88 20.99 -25.19
CA LEU A 159 9.65 20.24 -24.19
C LEU A 159 10.88 21.00 -23.64
N ASP A 160 11.48 21.87 -24.46
CA ASP A 160 12.65 22.68 -24.10
C ASP A 160 12.42 23.53 -22.85
N LYS A 161 11.16 23.90 -22.55
CA LYS A 161 10.81 24.72 -21.38
C LYS A 161 10.72 23.90 -20.08
N GLN A 162 10.61 22.58 -20.17
CA GLN A 162 10.50 21.66 -19.03
C GLN A 162 11.86 21.08 -18.64
N LEU A 163 12.81 21.04 -19.57
CA LEU A 163 14.19 20.60 -19.32
C LEU A 163 15.08 21.80 -18.99
N LEU A 164 15.43 21.97 -17.71
CA LEU A 164 16.35 23.01 -17.27
C LEU A 164 17.78 22.49 -17.24
N LEU A 165 18.66 23.02 -18.09
CA LEU A 165 20.10 22.83 -17.95
C LEU A 165 20.65 23.87 -16.97
N CYS A 166 21.08 23.42 -15.79
CA CYS A 166 21.65 24.30 -14.77
C CYS A 166 23.11 24.64 -15.11
N SER A 167 23.55 25.83 -14.70
CA SER A 167 24.95 26.22 -14.79
C SER A 167 25.82 25.30 -13.93
N ALA A 168 27.02 24.96 -14.43
CA ALA A 168 28.05 24.24 -13.68
C ALA A 168 28.62 25.06 -12.49
N ALA A 169 28.24 26.34 -12.37
CA ALA A 169 28.56 27.20 -11.25
C ALA A 169 27.30 27.73 -10.56
N PHE A 170 27.27 27.67 -9.24
CA PHE A 170 26.25 28.23 -8.37
C PHE A 170 26.84 29.35 -7.51
N ARG A 171 26.25 30.55 -7.57
CA ARG A 171 26.72 31.75 -6.85
C ARG A 171 28.24 32.02 -7.05
N GLY A 172 28.73 31.79 -8.27
CA GLY A 172 30.14 31.99 -8.64
C GLY A 172 31.11 30.88 -8.22
N ARG A 173 30.64 29.79 -7.59
CA ARG A 173 31.46 28.62 -7.22
C ARG A 173 31.07 27.41 -8.06
N PRO A 174 32.02 26.54 -8.46
CA PRO A 174 31.68 25.30 -9.17
C PRO A 174 30.81 24.41 -8.28
N VAL A 175 29.86 23.70 -8.88
CA VAL A 175 29.01 22.74 -8.18
C VAL A 175 29.87 21.56 -7.71
N THR A 176 29.84 21.26 -6.41
CA THR A 176 30.57 20.18 -5.74
C THR A 176 29.63 19.49 -4.73
N ASP A 177 30.05 18.35 -4.17
CA ASP A 177 29.24 17.62 -3.18
C ASP A 177 28.93 18.43 -1.92
N ASN A 178 29.74 19.44 -1.61
CA ASN A 178 29.54 20.30 -0.45
C ASN A 178 28.44 21.35 -0.66
N ASN A 179 28.17 21.77 -1.91
CA ASN A 179 27.22 22.84 -2.21
C ASN A 179 25.97 22.36 -2.97
N ILE A 180 25.96 21.12 -3.49
CA ILE A 180 24.83 20.57 -4.25
C ILE A 180 23.51 20.65 -3.47
N GLN A 181 23.55 20.49 -2.14
CA GLN A 181 22.37 20.62 -1.30
C GLN A 181 21.76 22.03 -1.34
N GLU A 182 22.57 23.08 -1.39
CA GLU A 182 22.09 24.45 -1.53
C GLU A 182 21.48 24.69 -2.91
N VAL A 183 22.10 24.14 -3.97
CA VAL A 183 21.60 24.23 -5.35
C VAL A 183 20.22 23.58 -5.47
N VAL A 184 20.10 22.34 -4.99
CA VAL A 184 18.85 21.58 -5.06
C VAL A 184 17.77 22.25 -4.21
N SER A 185 18.11 22.76 -3.03
CA SER A 185 17.16 23.48 -2.17
C SER A 185 16.65 24.78 -2.82
N ASP A 186 17.53 25.54 -3.49
CA ASP A 186 17.12 26.74 -4.26
C ASP A 186 16.18 26.38 -5.43
N LEU A 187 16.47 25.30 -6.15
CA LEU A 187 15.64 24.82 -7.24
C LEU A 187 14.27 24.32 -6.75
N VAL A 188 14.21 23.59 -5.63
CA VAL A 188 12.95 23.08 -5.06
C VAL A 188 12.06 24.21 -4.51
N SER A 189 12.66 25.29 -4.02
CA SER A 189 11.94 26.45 -3.48
C SER A 189 11.18 27.26 -4.54
N LYS A 190 11.57 27.16 -5.81
CA LYS A 190 10.91 27.85 -6.94
C LYS A 190 9.59 27.19 -7.28
N TYR A 191 8.53 27.97 -7.51
CA TYR A 191 7.25 27.43 -7.97
C TYR A 191 7.33 26.91 -9.41
N LEU A 192 6.47 25.94 -9.74
CA LEU A 192 6.24 25.55 -11.14
C LEU A 192 5.45 26.66 -11.85
N VAL A 193 5.77 26.93 -13.10
CA VAL A 193 5.12 27.97 -13.90
C VAL A 193 3.69 27.53 -14.25
N PRO A 194 2.62 28.27 -13.87
CA PRO A 194 1.24 27.83 -14.06
C PRO A 194 0.79 27.67 -15.53
N GLU A 195 1.48 28.31 -16.47
CA GLU A 195 1.19 28.23 -17.91
C GLU A 195 1.80 27.00 -18.58
N LEU A 196 2.76 26.35 -17.93
CA LEU A 196 3.41 25.15 -18.41
C LEU A 196 2.78 23.91 -17.74
N PRO A 197 2.92 22.73 -18.36
CA PRO A 197 2.66 21.46 -17.68
C PRO A 197 3.33 21.39 -16.32
N PRO A 198 2.66 20.84 -15.30
CA PRO A 198 3.07 20.96 -13.91
C PRO A 198 4.15 19.93 -13.53
N TRP A 199 5.22 19.87 -14.32
CA TRP A 199 6.42 19.09 -14.10
C TRP A 199 7.64 19.75 -14.73
N GLN A 200 8.83 19.44 -14.20
CA GLN A 200 10.09 20.02 -14.63
C GLN A 200 11.24 19.05 -14.30
N ILE A 201 12.23 18.95 -15.18
CA ILE A 201 13.45 18.16 -14.99
C ILE A 201 14.64 19.10 -15.07
N ALA A 202 15.43 19.18 -14.02
CA ALA A 202 16.65 19.97 -13.98
C ALA A 202 17.88 19.07 -14.02
N LEU A 203 18.74 19.29 -15.01
CA LEU A 203 20.04 18.63 -15.17
C LEU A 203 21.11 19.54 -14.55
N ILE A 204 21.83 19.03 -13.56
CA ILE A 204 22.85 19.77 -12.82
C ILE A 204 24.21 19.09 -13.08
N PRO A 205 25.02 19.62 -14.00
CA PRO A 205 26.34 19.08 -14.28
C PRO A 205 27.30 19.36 -13.13
N MET A 206 28.15 18.38 -12.80
CA MET A 206 29.22 18.53 -11.83
C MET A 206 30.57 18.49 -12.55
N PRO A 207 31.24 19.63 -12.78
CA PRO A 207 32.48 19.66 -13.57
C PRO A 207 33.65 18.93 -12.89
N SER A 208 33.60 18.74 -11.57
CA SER A 208 34.68 18.12 -10.79
C SER A 208 34.65 16.58 -10.78
N ALA A 209 33.57 15.95 -11.25
CA ALA A 209 33.38 14.50 -11.17
C ALA A 209 32.66 13.98 -12.42
N ASP A 210 32.90 12.72 -12.80
CA ASP A 210 32.19 12.07 -13.92
C ASP A 210 30.77 11.63 -13.51
N ARG A 211 29.97 12.59 -13.02
CA ARG A 211 28.58 12.40 -12.65
C ARG A 211 27.79 13.69 -12.78
N TYR A 212 26.48 13.56 -12.88
CA TYR A 212 25.55 14.70 -12.86
C TYR A 212 24.33 14.36 -12.03
N PHE A 213 23.64 15.40 -11.57
CA PHE A 213 22.40 15.25 -10.82
C PHE A 213 21.20 15.55 -11.71
N VAL A 214 20.14 14.78 -11.52
CA VAL A 214 18.85 14.98 -12.18
C VAL A 214 17.81 15.24 -11.09
N LEU A 215 17.27 16.45 -11.06
CA LEU A 215 16.19 16.83 -10.16
C LEU A 215 14.88 16.84 -10.93
N ILE A 216 13.99 15.90 -10.62
CA ILE A 216 12.64 15.82 -11.16
C ILE A 216 11.68 16.41 -10.15
N ARG A 217 10.84 17.32 -10.64
CA ARG A 217 9.80 17.99 -9.86
C ARG A 217 8.48 17.81 -10.57
N MET A 218 7.46 17.30 -9.89
CA MET A 218 6.15 17.09 -10.51
C MET A 218 5.01 17.28 -9.53
N HIS A 219 3.89 17.80 -10.02
CA HIS A 219 2.69 17.94 -9.22
C HIS A 219 2.03 16.57 -8.98
N HIS A 220 1.60 16.30 -7.74
CA HIS A 220 1.05 15.00 -7.33
C HIS A 220 -0.17 14.51 -8.13
N LEU A 221 -0.86 15.39 -8.87
CA LEU A 221 -2.00 15.03 -9.71
C LEU A 221 -1.62 14.14 -10.90
N LEU A 222 -0.42 14.35 -11.47
CA LEU A 222 0.08 13.54 -12.59
C LEU A 222 0.21 12.06 -12.21
N LEU A 223 0.59 11.77 -10.97
CA LEU A 223 0.68 10.40 -10.46
C LEU A 223 -0.70 9.78 -10.19
N SER A 224 -1.71 10.59 -9.83
CA SER A 224 -3.01 10.07 -9.37
C SER A 224 -4.07 9.91 -10.44
N GLU A 225 -4.08 10.74 -11.50
CA GLU A 225 -5.08 10.62 -12.58
C GLU A 225 -4.58 9.79 -13.76
N ASP A 226 -3.36 10.05 -14.24
CA ASP A 226 -2.81 9.36 -15.41
C ASP A 226 -2.20 7.99 -15.06
N GLY A 227 -2.11 7.68 -13.77
CA GLY A 227 -1.37 6.52 -13.28
C GLY A 227 0.10 6.56 -13.74
N LEU A 228 0.64 7.76 -14.00
CA LEU A 228 2.02 7.95 -14.41
C LEU A 228 2.90 7.38 -13.30
N LYS A 229 3.71 6.40 -13.66
CA LYS A 229 4.65 5.77 -12.76
C LYS A 229 5.96 6.54 -12.80
N LEU A 230 6.64 6.70 -11.67
CA LEU A 230 7.99 7.29 -11.69
C LEU A 230 8.92 6.45 -12.59
N THR A 231 8.75 5.12 -12.68
CA THR A 231 9.52 4.23 -13.58
C THR A 231 9.37 4.67 -15.02
N ASP A 232 8.17 5.07 -15.42
CA ASP A 232 7.90 5.45 -16.80
C ASP A 232 8.68 6.72 -17.14
N LEU A 233 8.77 7.67 -16.19
CA LEU A 233 9.56 8.89 -16.35
C LEU A 233 11.08 8.65 -16.25
N LEU A 234 11.48 7.69 -15.41
CA LEU A 234 12.87 7.36 -15.16
C LEU A 234 13.43 6.32 -16.13
N GLN A 235 12.60 5.64 -16.92
CA GLN A 235 12.99 4.47 -17.72
C GLN A 235 13.95 3.55 -16.98
N LEU A 236 13.69 3.29 -15.70
CA LEU A 236 14.52 2.39 -14.93
C LEU A 236 14.31 1.01 -15.54
N THR A 237 15.23 0.61 -16.43
CA THR A 237 15.26 -0.72 -17.03
C THR A 237 15.64 -1.71 -15.93
N ARG A 238 14.70 -2.02 -15.05
CA ARG A 238 14.73 -3.20 -14.21
C ARG A 238 14.20 -4.33 -15.08
N GLN A 239 15.00 -5.37 -15.31
CA GLN A 239 14.60 -6.52 -16.14
C GLN A 239 13.19 -6.98 -15.72
N HIS A 240 12.24 -6.86 -16.65
CA HIS A 240 10.79 -6.99 -16.41
C HIS A 240 10.36 -8.43 -16.06
N SER A 241 11.29 -9.39 -16.08
CA SER A 241 11.03 -10.83 -15.93
C SER A 241 10.75 -11.30 -14.50
N ASP A 242 11.02 -10.49 -13.47
CA ASP A 242 11.07 -11.02 -12.09
C ASP A 242 9.99 -10.47 -11.14
N PHE A 243 9.08 -9.60 -11.60
CA PHE A 243 8.07 -8.98 -10.72
C PHE A 243 6.90 -9.92 -10.37
N SER A 244 6.72 -11.03 -11.08
CA SER A 244 5.62 -11.97 -10.88
C SER A 244 5.77 -12.85 -9.63
N HIS A 245 6.97 -13.01 -9.09
CA HIS A 245 7.25 -13.93 -7.97
C HIS A 245 7.52 -13.26 -6.61
N VAL A 246 7.50 -11.92 -6.51
CA VAL A 246 7.86 -11.18 -5.27
C VAL A 246 6.66 -10.48 -4.62
N ALA A 247 5.42 -10.79 -5.05
CA ALA A 247 4.22 -10.13 -4.55
C ALA A 247 3.94 -10.32 -3.04
N ASP A 248 4.59 -11.31 -2.40
CA ASP A 248 4.29 -11.72 -1.02
C ASP A 248 5.36 -11.35 0.02
N VAL A 249 6.50 -10.75 -0.38
CA VAL A 249 7.60 -10.47 0.56
C VAL A 249 7.61 -9.00 0.93
N THR A 250 6.93 -8.64 2.02
CA THR A 250 7.16 -7.33 2.65
C THR A 250 8.50 -7.37 3.40
N PRO A 251 9.34 -6.30 3.35
CA PRO A 251 10.58 -6.26 4.10
C PRO A 251 10.31 -6.43 5.60
N ALA A 252 11.04 -7.35 6.23
CA ALA A 252 10.97 -7.56 7.67
C ALA A 252 11.49 -6.33 8.43
N GLY A 253 10.81 -5.94 9.50
CA GLY A 253 11.19 -4.84 10.40
C GLY A 253 10.75 -3.44 9.97
N HIS A 254 9.80 -3.32 9.03
CA HIS A 254 9.30 -2.01 8.59
C HIS A 254 8.44 -1.31 9.67
N LEU A 255 8.40 0.02 9.65
CA LEU A 255 7.83 0.85 10.73
C LEU A 255 6.39 0.50 11.17
N LEU A 256 5.55 0.08 10.23
CA LEU A 256 4.13 -0.21 10.47
C LEU A 256 3.83 -1.71 10.52
N GLU A 257 4.84 -2.55 10.66
CA GLU A 257 4.66 -3.99 10.79
C GLU A 257 3.93 -4.34 12.10
N GLY A 258 2.98 -5.27 12.02
CA GLY A 258 2.21 -5.71 13.18
C GLY A 258 1.20 -4.67 13.71
N MET A 259 0.84 -3.67 12.90
CA MET A 259 -0.28 -2.77 13.21
C MET A 259 -1.64 -3.47 13.16
N LEU A 260 -1.77 -4.50 12.32
CA LEU A 260 -2.93 -5.38 12.27
C LEU A 260 -2.46 -6.80 12.02
N GLU A 261 -2.76 -7.72 12.94
CA GLU A 261 -2.59 -9.14 12.69
C GLU A 261 -3.59 -9.56 11.60
N ALA A 262 -3.08 -9.87 10.41
CA ALA A 262 -3.94 -10.31 9.32
C ALA A 262 -4.68 -11.60 9.75
N PRO A 263 -6.01 -11.69 9.54
CA PRO A 263 -6.74 -12.90 9.88
C PRO A 263 -6.27 -14.04 8.96
N VAL A 264 -5.84 -15.16 9.54
CA VAL A 264 -5.32 -16.31 8.79
C VAL A 264 -6.38 -17.40 8.71
N ALA A 265 -7.13 -17.61 9.80
CA ALA A 265 -8.14 -18.65 9.87
C ALA A 265 -9.42 -18.28 9.10
N ILE A 266 -9.83 -17.00 9.07
CA ILE A 266 -11.02 -16.58 8.31
C ILE A 266 -10.86 -16.82 6.80
N PRO A 267 -9.78 -16.34 6.13
CA PRO A 267 -9.59 -16.60 4.70
C PRO A 267 -9.40 -18.09 4.41
N ALA A 268 -8.63 -18.81 5.23
CA ALA A 268 -8.43 -20.25 5.06
C ALA A 268 -9.76 -21.02 5.18
N LEU A 269 -10.63 -20.64 6.12
CA LEU A 269 -11.95 -21.24 6.25
C LEU A 269 -12.82 -20.93 5.03
N TYR A 270 -12.79 -19.69 4.55
CA TYR A 270 -13.51 -19.28 3.34
C TYR A 270 -13.04 -20.06 2.10
N GLU A 271 -11.74 -20.20 1.89
CA GLU A 271 -11.17 -20.98 0.79
C GLU A 271 -11.57 -22.45 0.89
N ARG A 272 -11.46 -23.07 2.07
CA ARG A 272 -11.87 -24.47 2.29
C ARG A 272 -13.36 -24.70 2.11
N LEU A 273 -14.20 -23.77 2.57
CA LEU A 273 -15.64 -23.81 2.32
C LEU A 273 -15.93 -23.62 0.83
N GLY A 274 -15.18 -22.75 0.15
CA GLY A 274 -15.24 -22.55 -1.29
C GLY A 274 -14.89 -23.82 -2.07
N GLU A 275 -13.77 -24.48 -1.73
CA GLU A 275 -13.36 -25.78 -2.26
C GLU A 275 -14.43 -26.84 -2.02
N SER A 276 -14.97 -26.91 -0.80
CA SER A 276 -16.00 -27.88 -0.45
C SER A 276 -17.28 -27.64 -1.25
N VAL A 277 -17.76 -26.39 -1.35
CA VAL A 277 -18.92 -26.02 -2.15
C VAL A 277 -18.68 -26.31 -3.63
N ALA A 278 -17.49 -25.99 -4.16
CA ALA A 278 -17.12 -26.29 -5.53
C ALA A 278 -17.09 -27.81 -5.80
N ASN A 279 -16.56 -28.61 -4.88
CA ASN A 279 -16.54 -30.06 -5.00
C ASN A 279 -17.95 -30.65 -4.96
N HIS A 280 -18.80 -30.22 -4.01
CA HIS A 280 -20.20 -30.65 -3.96
C HIS A 280 -20.96 -30.21 -5.22
N TRP A 281 -20.66 -29.02 -5.75
CA TRP A 281 -21.23 -28.55 -7.01
C TRP A 281 -20.79 -29.41 -8.20
N ASN A 282 -19.52 -29.78 -8.27
CA ASN A 282 -18.99 -30.68 -9.29
C ASN A 282 -19.56 -32.10 -9.17
N GLU A 283 -19.76 -32.62 -7.95
CA GLU A 283 -20.45 -33.90 -7.73
C GLU A 283 -21.91 -33.83 -8.16
N LEU A 284 -22.61 -32.73 -7.88
CA LEU A 284 -23.97 -32.50 -8.36
C LEU A 284 -24.03 -32.47 -9.89
N ILE A 285 -23.06 -31.82 -10.55
CA ILE A 285 -22.92 -31.84 -12.02
C ILE A 285 -22.67 -33.27 -12.49
N ALA A 286 -21.69 -33.98 -11.94
CA ALA A 286 -21.34 -35.34 -12.37
C ALA A 286 -22.50 -36.34 -12.21
N VAL A 287 -23.35 -36.18 -11.19
CA VAL A 287 -24.47 -37.09 -10.92
C VAL A 287 -25.71 -36.74 -11.72
N TYR A 288 -26.04 -35.44 -11.85
CA TYR A 288 -27.33 -34.96 -12.36
C TYR A 288 -27.27 -34.22 -13.69
N ASP A 289 -26.09 -33.85 -14.20
CA ASP A 289 -25.95 -33.28 -15.54
C ASP A 289 -26.20 -34.38 -16.59
N PRO A 290 -27.23 -34.22 -17.45
CA PRO A 290 -27.51 -35.18 -18.51
C PRO A 290 -26.37 -35.34 -19.53
N LEU A 291 -25.39 -34.42 -19.56
CA LEU A 291 -24.21 -34.50 -20.41
C LEU A 291 -23.12 -35.42 -19.86
N GLU A 292 -22.93 -35.46 -18.53
CA GLU A 292 -21.91 -36.29 -17.88
C GLU A 292 -22.45 -37.66 -17.48
N ASN A 293 -23.72 -37.75 -17.09
CA ASN A 293 -24.40 -38.99 -16.76
C ASN A 293 -25.65 -39.20 -17.64
N PRO A 294 -25.53 -39.87 -18.81
CA PRO A 294 -26.65 -40.06 -19.72
C PRO A 294 -27.78 -40.92 -19.12
N LYS A 295 -27.51 -41.66 -18.03
CA LYS A 295 -28.49 -42.49 -17.31
C LYS A 295 -29.63 -41.67 -16.69
N VAL A 296 -29.40 -40.38 -16.43
CA VAL A 296 -30.41 -39.44 -15.89
C VAL A 296 -31.58 -39.27 -16.85
N LEU A 297 -31.33 -39.28 -18.17
CA LEU A 297 -32.36 -39.20 -19.21
C LEU A 297 -32.98 -40.57 -19.53
N THR A 298 -32.26 -41.67 -19.29
CA THR A 298 -32.73 -43.03 -19.55
C THR A 298 -33.73 -43.51 -18.51
N ASN A 299 -33.51 -43.17 -17.23
CA ASN A 299 -34.42 -43.45 -16.10
C ASN A 299 -34.81 -42.14 -15.39
N PRO A 300 -35.78 -41.40 -15.95
CA PRO A 300 -36.02 -40.04 -15.53
C PRO A 300 -36.77 -40.02 -14.19
N THR A 301 -36.10 -39.49 -13.15
CA THR A 301 -36.71 -39.21 -11.84
C THR A 301 -37.01 -37.73 -11.71
N LEU A 302 -38.08 -37.37 -10.99
CA LEU A 302 -38.49 -35.98 -10.81
C LEU A 302 -37.40 -35.11 -10.15
N LEU A 303 -36.61 -35.71 -9.26
CA LEU A 303 -35.45 -35.07 -8.62
C LEU A 303 -34.27 -34.88 -9.58
N GLY A 304 -34.00 -35.85 -10.45
CA GLY A 304 -32.92 -35.74 -11.43
C GLY A 304 -33.19 -34.64 -12.45
N LEU A 305 -34.44 -34.52 -12.92
CA LEU A 305 -34.85 -33.46 -13.84
C LEU A 305 -34.89 -32.07 -13.16
N SER A 306 -35.31 -31.98 -11.89
CA SER A 306 -35.31 -30.71 -11.16
C SER A 306 -33.89 -30.22 -10.85
N MET A 307 -32.95 -31.13 -10.54
CA MET A 307 -31.55 -30.78 -10.36
C MET A 307 -30.84 -30.42 -11.67
N ALA A 308 -31.13 -31.10 -12.77
CA ALA A 308 -30.64 -30.71 -14.10
C ALA A 308 -31.13 -29.31 -14.50
N LEU A 309 -32.39 -28.98 -14.19
CA LEU A 309 -32.94 -27.63 -14.39
C LEU A 309 -32.24 -26.60 -13.49
N LEU A 310 -32.00 -26.93 -12.22
CA LEU A 310 -31.26 -26.06 -11.29
C LEU A 310 -29.85 -25.76 -11.80
N ILE A 311 -29.12 -26.79 -12.28
CA ILE A 311 -27.78 -26.65 -12.86
C ILE A 311 -27.81 -25.73 -14.09
N ALA A 312 -28.79 -25.90 -14.98
CA ALA A 312 -28.96 -25.05 -16.16
C ALA A 312 -29.26 -23.59 -15.79
N VAL A 313 -30.11 -23.36 -14.78
CA VAL A 313 -30.43 -22.01 -14.28
C VAL A 313 -29.20 -21.35 -13.65
N VAL A 314 -28.53 -22.02 -12.71
CA VAL A 314 -27.35 -21.47 -12.02
C VAL A 314 -26.21 -21.18 -13.00
N SER A 315 -26.04 -22.01 -14.04
CA SER A 315 -25.03 -21.77 -15.09
C SER A 315 -25.35 -20.55 -15.97
N ALA A 316 -26.63 -20.19 -16.13
CA ALA A 316 -27.05 -19.04 -16.93
C ALA A 316 -27.01 -17.69 -16.19
N VAL A 317 -27.12 -17.69 -14.84
CA VAL A 317 -27.16 -16.46 -14.02
C VAL A 317 -25.94 -15.55 -14.20
N PRO A 318 -24.68 -16.05 -14.18
CA PRO A 318 -23.49 -15.19 -14.35
C PRO A 318 -23.43 -14.51 -15.72
N GLU A 319 -24.02 -15.13 -16.74
CA GLU A 319 -23.99 -14.66 -18.12
C GLU A 319 -25.03 -13.55 -18.35
N VAL A 320 -26.17 -13.63 -17.66
CA VAL A 320 -27.18 -12.56 -17.58
C VAL A 320 -26.63 -11.38 -16.76
N TRP A 321 -25.93 -11.63 -15.65
CA TRP A 321 -25.35 -10.59 -14.80
C TRP A 321 -24.22 -9.80 -15.45
N ARG A 322 -23.49 -10.38 -16.41
CA ARG A 322 -22.44 -9.68 -17.20
C ARG A 322 -22.99 -8.78 -18.32
N GLY A 323 -24.31 -8.59 -18.40
CA GLY A 323 -24.94 -7.62 -19.31
C GLY A 323 -25.65 -8.23 -20.53
N GLY A 324 -25.91 -9.54 -20.54
CA GLY A 324 -26.64 -10.21 -21.61
C GLY A 324 -28.16 -10.07 -21.51
N ARG A 325 -28.83 -9.64 -22.58
CA ARG A 325 -30.27 -9.92 -22.80
C ARG A 325 -30.50 -11.43 -22.73
N TRP A 326 -31.68 -11.87 -22.25
CA TRP A 326 -32.05 -13.29 -22.09
C TRP A 326 -31.77 -14.16 -23.35
N ASP A 327 -31.82 -13.58 -24.54
CA ASP A 327 -31.51 -14.25 -25.82
C ASP A 327 -30.04 -14.71 -25.91
N GLY A 328 -29.11 -14.00 -25.29
CA GLY A 328 -27.68 -14.33 -25.25
C GLY A 328 -27.37 -15.50 -24.30
N ALA A 329 -28.11 -15.62 -23.19
CA ALA A 329 -27.97 -16.75 -22.26
C ALA A 329 -28.45 -18.06 -22.89
N LEU A 330 -29.55 -18.03 -23.66
CA LEU A 330 -30.00 -19.16 -24.48
C LEU A 330 -28.99 -19.50 -25.59
N GLY A 331 -28.31 -18.49 -26.15
CA GLY A 331 -27.22 -18.65 -27.10
C GLY A 331 -25.95 -19.27 -26.50
N ALA A 332 -25.59 -18.91 -25.28
CA ALA A 332 -24.43 -19.46 -24.57
C ALA A 332 -24.65 -20.90 -24.10
N VAL A 333 -25.85 -21.22 -23.60
CA VAL A 333 -26.27 -22.60 -23.33
C VAL A 333 -26.24 -23.45 -24.62
N ARG A 334 -26.66 -22.90 -25.76
CA ARG A 334 -26.53 -23.54 -27.08
C ARG A 334 -25.08 -23.69 -27.55
N ALA A 335 -24.23 -22.70 -27.30
CA ALA A 335 -22.80 -22.73 -27.66
C ALA A 335 -22.00 -23.72 -26.79
N GLN A 336 -22.38 -23.86 -25.52
CA GLN A 336 -21.78 -24.83 -24.59
C GLN A 336 -22.25 -26.27 -24.91
N ALA A 337 -23.50 -26.42 -25.37
CA ALA A 337 -23.99 -27.67 -25.97
C ALA A 337 -23.27 -28.03 -27.29
N ALA A 338 -22.92 -27.03 -28.11
CA ALA A 338 -22.17 -27.23 -29.35
C ALA A 338 -20.68 -27.58 -29.14
N ARG A 339 -20.02 -27.03 -28.10
CA ARG A 339 -18.62 -27.32 -27.76
C ARG A 339 -18.37 -28.74 -27.20
N ARG A 340 -19.42 -29.46 -26.80
CA ARG A 340 -19.34 -30.79 -26.16
C ARG A 340 -19.85 -31.95 -27.03
N GLY A 341 -20.01 -31.73 -28.34
CA GLY A 341 -20.09 -32.82 -29.32
C GLY A 341 -21.41 -33.61 -29.42
N VAL A 342 -22.52 -33.09 -28.89
CA VAL A 342 -23.84 -33.75 -29.01
C VAL A 342 -24.69 -33.04 -30.07
N SER A 343 -25.18 -33.78 -31.06
CA SER A 343 -26.03 -33.22 -32.11
C SER A 343 -27.35 -32.69 -31.52
N SER A 344 -27.71 -31.46 -31.88
CA SER A 344 -28.88 -30.75 -31.34
C SER A 344 -30.21 -31.47 -31.60
N ALA A 345 -30.26 -32.42 -32.52
CA ALA A 345 -31.45 -33.21 -32.87
C ALA A 345 -31.67 -34.40 -31.92
N ALA A 346 -30.62 -35.13 -31.54
CA ALA A 346 -30.72 -36.26 -30.62
C ALA A 346 -31.05 -35.82 -29.19
N TRP A 347 -30.48 -34.69 -28.75
CA TRP A 347 -30.79 -34.08 -27.45
C TRP A 347 -32.24 -33.60 -27.36
N ARG A 348 -32.76 -32.93 -28.41
CA ARG A 348 -34.18 -32.49 -28.47
C ARG A 348 -35.16 -33.68 -28.50
N ALA A 349 -34.82 -34.77 -29.19
CA ALA A 349 -35.66 -35.96 -29.23
C ALA A 349 -35.64 -36.77 -27.91
N ALA A 350 -34.47 -36.93 -27.30
CA ALA A 350 -34.31 -37.64 -26.03
C ALA A 350 -34.89 -36.86 -24.84
N VAL A 351 -34.61 -35.55 -24.76
CA VAL A 351 -35.18 -34.66 -23.73
C VAL A 351 -36.67 -34.48 -23.96
N GLY A 352 -37.13 -34.21 -25.19
CA GLY A 352 -38.57 -34.07 -25.48
C GLY A 352 -39.38 -35.33 -25.14
N GLY A 353 -38.89 -36.52 -25.50
CA GLY A 353 -39.57 -37.79 -25.21
C GLY A 353 -39.54 -38.20 -23.73
N ALA A 354 -38.41 -38.01 -23.05
CA ALA A 354 -38.28 -38.31 -21.61
C ALA A 354 -39.02 -37.30 -20.74
N LEU A 355 -39.02 -36.02 -21.12
CA LEU A 355 -39.70 -34.92 -20.43
C LEU A 355 -41.22 -35.01 -20.64
N TRP A 356 -41.71 -35.36 -21.83
CA TRP A 356 -43.13 -35.64 -22.06
C TRP A 356 -43.61 -36.86 -21.27
N ARG A 357 -42.85 -37.97 -21.28
CA ARG A 357 -43.18 -39.17 -20.48
C ARG A 357 -43.20 -38.90 -18.98
N THR A 358 -42.25 -38.11 -18.47
CA THR A 358 -42.23 -37.72 -17.05
C THR A 358 -43.24 -36.66 -16.67
N LEU A 359 -43.58 -35.72 -17.54
CA LEU A 359 -44.72 -34.81 -17.33
C LEU A 359 -46.03 -35.60 -17.27
N THR A 360 -46.23 -36.58 -18.15
CA THR A 360 -47.43 -37.42 -18.10
C THR A 360 -47.50 -38.32 -16.85
N LEU A 361 -46.34 -38.78 -16.33
CA LEU A 361 -46.24 -39.52 -15.06
C LEU A 361 -46.36 -38.60 -13.83
N ALA A 362 -45.84 -37.37 -13.91
CA ALA A 362 -45.87 -36.36 -12.85
C ALA A 362 -47.27 -35.76 -12.67
N VAL A 363 -48.10 -35.71 -13.72
CA VAL A 363 -49.50 -35.24 -13.64
C VAL A 363 -50.42 -36.24 -12.91
N SER A 364 -49.94 -37.44 -12.56
CA SER A 364 -50.69 -38.33 -11.68
C SER A 364 -50.65 -37.81 -10.22
N PRO A 365 -51.82 -37.49 -9.60
CA PRO A 365 -51.88 -36.95 -8.24
C PRO A 365 -51.11 -37.74 -7.16
N PRO A 366 -51.09 -39.10 -7.15
CA PRO A 366 -50.42 -39.85 -6.09
C PRO A 366 -48.89 -39.81 -6.20
N VAL A 367 -48.32 -39.75 -7.42
CA VAL A 367 -46.87 -39.73 -7.63
C VAL A 367 -46.30 -38.34 -7.32
N LEU A 368 -47.05 -37.28 -7.64
CA LEU A 368 -46.70 -35.90 -7.29
C LEU A 368 -46.67 -35.71 -5.77
N ALA A 369 -47.69 -36.20 -5.06
CA ALA A 369 -47.74 -36.15 -3.60
C ALA A 369 -46.62 -36.98 -2.95
N LEU A 370 -46.36 -38.21 -3.43
CA LEU A 370 -45.32 -39.08 -2.89
C LEU A 370 -43.91 -38.55 -3.16
N SER A 371 -43.65 -38.02 -4.37
CA SER A 371 -42.35 -37.45 -4.73
C SER A 371 -42.11 -36.10 -4.02
N ALA A 372 -43.12 -35.26 -3.86
CA ALA A 372 -43.05 -34.04 -3.06
C ALA A 372 -42.86 -34.35 -1.56
N ALA A 373 -43.53 -35.38 -1.04
CA ALA A 373 -43.36 -35.83 0.33
C ALA A 373 -41.97 -36.47 0.56
N LEU A 374 -41.47 -37.28 -0.36
CA LEU A 374 -40.12 -37.86 -0.28
C LEU A 374 -39.03 -36.81 -0.50
N PHE A 375 -39.25 -35.83 -1.37
CA PHE A 375 -38.36 -34.68 -1.56
C PHE A 375 -38.35 -33.79 -0.31
N GLY A 376 -39.53 -33.43 0.22
CA GLY A 376 -39.68 -32.71 1.47
C GLY A 376 -39.07 -33.47 2.64
N TYR A 377 -39.26 -34.78 2.74
CA TYR A 377 -38.65 -35.64 3.75
C TYR A 377 -37.13 -35.74 3.59
N ARG A 378 -36.60 -35.87 2.38
CA ARG A 378 -35.14 -35.90 2.13
C ARG A 378 -34.49 -34.53 2.34
N LEU A 379 -35.18 -33.44 2.02
CA LEU A 379 -34.73 -32.08 2.29
C LEU A 379 -34.77 -31.81 3.80
N TRP A 380 -35.86 -32.17 4.47
CA TRP A 380 -36.01 -32.06 5.92
C TRP A 380 -35.05 -32.97 6.68
N ARG A 381 -34.81 -34.20 6.21
CA ARG A 381 -33.81 -35.12 6.77
C ARG A 381 -32.39 -34.70 6.42
N GLY A 382 -32.14 -34.15 5.24
CA GLY A 382 -30.84 -33.62 4.83
C GLY A 382 -30.49 -32.38 5.64
N ALA A 383 -31.30 -31.33 5.54
CA ALA A 383 -31.17 -30.09 6.30
C ALA A 383 -31.27 -30.33 7.80
N GLY A 384 -32.21 -31.18 8.25
CA GLY A 384 -32.38 -31.55 9.64
C GLY A 384 -31.26 -32.44 10.17
N SER A 385 -30.68 -33.36 9.39
CA SER A 385 -29.50 -34.11 9.85
C SER A 385 -28.24 -33.27 9.82
N MET A 386 -28.10 -32.32 8.90
CA MET A 386 -27.01 -31.35 8.92
C MET A 386 -27.14 -30.41 10.12
N ALA A 387 -28.33 -29.81 10.32
CA ALA A 387 -28.62 -28.95 11.46
C ALA A 387 -28.49 -29.70 12.78
N LEU A 388 -29.00 -30.94 12.87
CA LEU A 388 -28.85 -31.79 14.05
C LEU A 388 -27.39 -32.19 14.25
N ARG A 389 -26.62 -32.56 13.21
CA ARG A 389 -25.19 -32.85 13.36
C ARG A 389 -24.42 -31.63 13.85
N ILE A 390 -24.73 -30.44 13.31
CA ILE A 390 -24.13 -29.18 13.75
C ILE A 390 -24.51 -28.88 15.20
N VAL A 391 -25.78 -28.99 15.57
CA VAL A 391 -26.28 -28.77 16.94
C VAL A 391 -25.74 -29.82 17.92
N LEU A 392 -25.64 -31.09 17.52
CA LEU A 392 -25.14 -32.18 18.36
C LEU A 392 -23.63 -32.09 18.54
N VAL A 393 -22.89 -31.65 17.52
CA VAL A 393 -21.46 -31.31 17.62
C VAL A 393 -21.29 -30.11 18.56
N LEU A 394 -22.06 -29.04 18.37
CA LEU A 394 -22.03 -27.85 19.24
C LEU A 394 -22.46 -28.13 20.69
N ALA A 395 -23.45 -29.00 20.91
CA ALA A 395 -23.94 -29.38 22.23
C ALA A 395 -22.98 -30.34 22.94
N LEU A 396 -22.38 -31.29 22.20
CA LEU A 396 -21.31 -32.14 22.71
C LEU A 396 -20.09 -31.29 23.11
N GLU A 397 -19.77 -30.26 22.34
CA GLU A 397 -18.72 -29.29 22.65
C GLU A 397 -19.03 -28.42 23.86
N ALA A 398 -20.25 -27.88 23.96
CA ALA A 398 -20.68 -27.12 25.13
C ALA A 398 -20.60 -27.97 26.41
N ALA A 399 -21.04 -29.23 26.33
CA ALA A 399 -20.96 -30.19 27.43
C ALA A 399 -19.51 -30.56 27.81
N LEU A 400 -18.63 -30.73 26.81
CA LEU A 400 -17.20 -31.02 27.02
C LEU A 400 -16.43 -29.82 27.58
N LEU A 401 -16.73 -28.60 27.12
CA LEU A 401 -16.16 -27.34 27.62
C LEU A 401 -16.58 -27.04 29.06
N THR A 402 -17.84 -27.35 29.44
CA THR A 402 -18.30 -27.17 30.82
C THR A 402 -17.76 -28.24 31.78
N LYS A 403 -17.51 -29.47 31.30
CA LYS A 403 -17.13 -30.61 32.14
C LYS A 403 -15.60 -30.79 32.29
N TYR A 404 -14.79 -30.35 31.32
CA TYR A 404 -13.34 -30.52 31.32
C TYR A 404 -12.61 -29.22 30.97
N ARG A 405 -12.68 -28.24 31.87
CA ARG A 405 -11.84 -27.03 31.83
C ARG A 405 -10.35 -27.43 31.92
N GLY A 406 -9.67 -27.54 30.78
CA GLY A 406 -8.23 -27.25 30.70
C GLY A 406 -7.27 -28.34 30.23
N ARG A 407 -7.66 -29.62 30.01
CA ARG A 407 -6.69 -30.67 29.58
C ARG A 407 -7.02 -31.44 28.29
N TYR A 408 -8.25 -31.37 27.78
CA TYR A 408 -8.69 -32.24 26.66
C TYR A 408 -8.97 -31.50 25.33
N THR A 409 -8.87 -30.17 25.30
CA THR A 409 -9.12 -29.36 24.09
C THR A 409 -8.14 -29.69 22.95
N GLU A 410 -6.88 -29.98 23.26
CA GLU A 410 -5.85 -30.23 22.22
C GLU A 410 -6.02 -31.58 21.48
N SER A 411 -6.57 -32.60 22.13
CA SER A 411 -6.66 -33.97 21.57
C SER A 411 -7.82 -34.15 20.58
N LEU A 412 -8.94 -33.45 20.78
CA LEU A 412 -10.08 -33.50 19.83
C LEU A 412 -9.88 -32.51 18.67
N MET A 413 -9.33 -31.32 18.95
CA MET A 413 -8.99 -30.32 17.93
C MET A 413 -7.84 -30.78 17.01
N SER A 414 -7.11 -31.85 17.33
CA SER A 414 -6.13 -32.48 16.43
C SER A 414 -6.75 -33.49 15.46
N ARG A 415 -7.92 -34.06 15.79
CA ARG A 415 -8.57 -35.09 14.98
C ARG A 415 -9.49 -34.56 13.88
N SER A 416 -9.94 -33.31 13.94
CA SER A 416 -10.75 -32.69 12.89
C SER A 416 -10.19 -31.31 12.48
N PRO A 417 -9.58 -31.17 11.28
CA PRO A 417 -9.00 -29.90 10.83
C PRO A 417 -10.05 -28.80 10.65
N TYR A 418 -11.27 -29.14 10.23
CA TYR A 418 -12.37 -28.17 10.07
C TYR A 418 -12.76 -27.51 11.38
N LEU A 419 -12.87 -28.31 12.45
CA LEU A 419 -13.29 -27.81 13.75
C LEU A 419 -12.28 -26.83 14.34
N ARG A 420 -10.99 -27.12 14.15
CA ARG A 420 -9.90 -26.21 14.51
C ARG A 420 -9.98 -24.89 13.75
N LEU A 421 -10.18 -24.93 12.44
CA LEU A 421 -10.31 -23.72 11.62
C LEU A 421 -11.55 -22.90 12.01
N TRP A 422 -12.69 -23.53 12.25
CA TRP A 422 -13.91 -22.84 12.71
C TRP A 422 -13.71 -22.13 14.05
N TRP A 423 -13.10 -22.81 15.02
CA TRP A 423 -12.81 -22.22 16.33
C TRP A 423 -11.82 -21.04 16.24
N GLN A 424 -10.75 -21.20 15.44
CA GLN A 424 -9.78 -20.14 15.19
C GLN A 424 -10.43 -18.95 14.46
N SER A 425 -11.28 -19.20 13.46
CA SER A 425 -12.03 -18.16 12.74
C SER A 425 -13.00 -17.41 13.66
N LEU A 426 -13.68 -18.09 14.59
CA LEU A 426 -14.54 -17.44 15.58
C LEU A 426 -13.72 -16.55 16.53
N HIS A 427 -12.55 -17.01 16.98
CA HIS A 427 -11.66 -16.21 17.82
C HIS A 427 -11.15 -14.97 17.09
N GLU A 428 -10.73 -15.11 15.83
CA GLU A 428 -10.34 -13.98 14.98
C GLU A 428 -11.52 -13.01 14.79
N ALA A 429 -12.72 -13.51 14.51
CA ALA A 429 -13.92 -12.68 14.36
C ALA A 429 -14.26 -11.91 15.63
N MET A 430 -14.16 -12.53 16.80
CA MET A 430 -14.38 -11.88 18.10
C MET A 430 -13.33 -10.79 18.39
N ARG A 431 -12.05 -11.04 18.07
CA ARG A 431 -10.98 -10.02 18.19
C ARG A 431 -11.20 -8.83 17.26
N LEU A 432 -11.62 -9.09 16.02
CA LEU A 432 -11.98 -8.04 15.07
C LEU A 432 -13.19 -7.24 15.56
N ALA A 433 -14.22 -7.91 16.08
CA ALA A 433 -15.40 -7.25 16.65
C ALA A 433 -15.03 -6.38 17.87
N GLU A 434 -14.15 -6.85 18.75
CA GLU A 434 -13.63 -6.06 19.88
C GLU A 434 -12.85 -4.82 19.40
N THR A 435 -12.05 -4.97 18.35
CA THR A 435 -11.29 -3.86 17.74
C THR A 435 -12.23 -2.82 17.15
N VAL A 436 -13.27 -3.26 16.43
CA VAL A 436 -14.31 -2.38 15.87
C VAL A 436 -15.11 -1.67 16.97
N PHE A 437 -15.45 -2.39 18.05
CA PHE A 437 -16.16 -1.82 19.19
C PHE A 437 -15.33 -0.71 19.90
N ARG A 438 -14.02 -0.92 20.06
CA ARG A 438 -13.12 0.06 20.70
C ARG A 438 -12.70 1.20 19.76
N ALA A 439 -12.80 1.01 18.46
CA ALA A 439 -12.28 1.94 17.46
C ALA A 439 -12.72 3.40 17.64
N PRO A 440 -14.03 3.74 17.83
CA PRO A 440 -14.45 5.13 17.91
C PRO A 440 -13.79 5.91 19.04
N ARG A 441 -13.69 5.29 20.21
CA ARG A 441 -13.05 5.90 21.37
C ARG A 441 -11.55 6.09 21.14
N LEU A 442 -10.86 5.05 20.67
CA LEU A 442 -9.41 5.11 20.43
C LEU A 442 -9.05 6.15 19.36
N LEU A 443 -9.86 6.29 18.31
CA LEU A 443 -9.66 7.31 17.29
C LEU A 443 -9.77 8.73 17.86
N VAL A 444 -10.76 8.99 18.72
CA VAL A 444 -10.92 10.30 19.38
C VAL A 444 -9.77 10.55 20.36
N GLU A 445 -9.40 9.56 21.16
CA GLU A 445 -8.28 9.65 22.10
C GLU A 445 -6.96 9.92 21.38
N ASP A 446 -6.63 9.15 20.36
CA ASP A 446 -5.35 9.23 19.67
C ASP A 446 -5.24 10.49 18.79
N LEU A 447 -6.28 10.86 18.04
CA LEU A 447 -6.23 12.00 17.12
C LEU A 447 -6.49 13.35 17.80
N LEU A 448 -7.41 13.41 18.77
CA LEU A 448 -7.90 14.69 19.33
C LEU A 448 -7.41 14.96 20.75
N LEU A 449 -7.28 13.93 21.60
CA LEU A 449 -6.95 14.10 23.02
C LEU A 449 -5.47 13.86 23.34
N SER A 450 -4.77 13.05 22.53
CA SER A 450 -3.39 12.64 22.78
C SER A 450 -2.45 13.84 22.88
N ASN A 451 -1.81 14.03 24.04
CA ASN A 451 -0.87 15.13 24.28
C ASN A 451 -1.51 16.53 24.33
N ARG A 452 -2.80 16.64 24.70
CA ARG A 452 -3.54 17.91 24.80
C ARG A 452 -2.96 18.91 25.82
N ASN A 453 -2.27 18.43 26.85
CA ASN A 453 -1.79 19.27 27.95
C ASN A 453 -0.42 19.91 27.68
N GLN A 454 0.24 19.54 26.58
CA GLN A 454 1.55 20.10 26.24
C GLN A 454 1.39 21.46 25.53
N PRO A 455 2.19 22.48 25.87
CA PRO A 455 2.18 23.74 25.15
C PRO A 455 2.53 23.55 23.67
N PRO A 456 1.95 24.36 22.76
CA PRO A 456 2.27 24.26 21.35
C PRO A 456 3.74 24.61 21.11
N HIS A 457 4.44 23.75 20.37
CA HIS A 457 5.85 23.94 20.06
C HIS A 457 6.03 24.66 18.71
N HIS A 458 7.26 25.11 18.42
CA HIS A 458 7.59 25.94 17.26
C HIS A 458 7.01 25.41 15.92
N PHE A 459 7.12 24.10 15.64
CA PHE A 459 6.55 23.52 14.40
C PHE A 459 5.04 23.75 14.22
N GLN A 460 4.28 23.95 15.31
CA GLN A 460 2.83 24.18 15.28
C GLN A 460 2.45 25.67 15.25
N THR A 461 3.37 26.55 15.65
CA THR A 461 3.15 28.01 15.77
C THR A 461 3.70 28.79 14.60
N VAL A 462 4.64 28.24 13.82
CA VAL A 462 5.19 28.88 12.61
C VAL A 462 4.09 29.12 11.57
N SER A 463 4.09 30.33 11.01
CA SER A 463 3.16 30.74 9.95
C SER A 463 3.70 30.37 8.57
N LEU A 464 3.41 29.17 8.09
CA LEU A 464 3.96 28.60 6.85
C LEU A 464 3.77 29.51 5.61
N CYS A 465 4.82 29.64 4.79
CA CYS A 465 4.79 30.45 3.57
C CYS A 465 4.41 29.65 2.31
N GLY A 466 4.54 28.33 2.35
CA GLY A 466 4.21 27.41 1.25
C GLY A 466 5.38 27.09 0.31
N ARG A 467 6.49 27.83 0.36
CA ARG A 467 7.74 27.47 -0.34
C ARG A 467 8.46 26.36 0.41
N LYS A 468 9.10 25.45 -0.32
CA LYS A 468 9.74 24.26 0.25
C LYS A 468 11.25 24.31 0.11
N VAL A 469 11.94 23.93 1.17
CA VAL A 469 13.40 23.75 1.18
C VAL A 469 13.71 22.31 1.53
N VAL A 470 14.83 21.81 1.02
CA VAL A 470 15.26 20.42 1.25
C VAL A 470 16.64 20.34 1.87
N ALA A 471 16.86 19.25 2.58
CA ALA A 471 18.16 18.76 3.02
C ALA A 471 18.13 17.24 3.03
N TRP A 472 19.30 16.61 3.03
CA TRP A 472 19.41 15.18 3.22
C TRP A 472 20.67 14.83 4.01
N SER A 473 20.65 13.66 4.64
CA SER A 473 21.79 13.15 5.41
C SER A 473 22.77 12.43 4.51
N ASP A 474 23.99 12.21 5.02
CA ASP A 474 24.88 11.22 4.45
C ASP A 474 24.24 9.82 4.53
N PRO A 475 24.47 8.94 3.54
CA PRO A 475 23.97 7.58 3.60
C PRO A 475 24.64 6.80 4.73
N PHE A 476 23.85 5.98 5.42
CA PHE A 476 24.30 5.15 6.53
C PHE A 476 24.02 3.66 6.24
N PRO A 477 24.98 2.74 6.44
CA PRO A 477 24.79 1.32 6.12
C PRO A 477 23.66 0.68 6.92
N GLN A 478 22.75 0.01 6.23
CA GLN A 478 21.62 -0.70 6.83
C GLN A 478 22.09 -1.82 7.76
N ASP A 479 23.18 -2.52 7.41
CA ASP A 479 23.74 -3.61 8.21
C ASP A 479 24.15 -3.15 9.62
N LEU A 480 24.73 -1.95 9.73
CA LEU A 480 25.09 -1.38 11.02
C LEU A 480 23.85 -1.01 11.83
N ILE A 481 22.79 -0.52 11.18
CA ILE A 481 21.50 -0.27 11.83
C ILE A 481 20.90 -1.58 12.33
N GLN A 482 21.00 -2.66 11.56
CA GLN A 482 20.52 -3.98 11.97
C GLN A 482 21.32 -4.52 13.17
N GLN A 483 22.65 -4.37 13.18
CA GLN A 483 23.47 -4.76 14.34
C GLN A 483 23.10 -3.96 15.61
N MET A 484 22.85 -2.66 15.48
CA MET A 484 22.35 -1.84 16.60
C MET A 484 20.95 -2.28 17.05
N ALA A 485 20.07 -2.64 16.11
CA ALA A 485 18.74 -3.14 16.39
C ALA A 485 18.81 -4.47 17.15
N ASP A 486 19.64 -5.41 16.72
CA ASP A 486 19.83 -6.72 17.37
C ASP A 486 20.40 -6.57 18.79
N ALA A 487 21.38 -5.69 18.97
CA ALA A 487 22.01 -5.47 20.27
C ALA A 487 21.12 -4.72 21.27
N THR A 488 20.19 -3.88 20.81
CA THR A 488 19.18 -3.21 21.67
C THR A 488 17.85 -3.99 21.77
N GLY A 489 17.70 -5.06 20.97
CA GLY A 489 16.46 -5.81 20.78
C GLY A 489 15.33 -5.00 20.14
N ALA A 490 15.63 -3.85 19.51
CA ALA A 490 14.67 -3.01 18.81
C ALA A 490 14.60 -3.40 17.31
N SER A 491 13.64 -2.85 16.57
CA SER A 491 13.65 -2.92 15.09
C SER A 491 14.56 -1.86 14.47
N SER A 492 15.00 -2.08 13.24
CA SER A 492 15.77 -1.10 12.45
C SER A 492 15.04 0.25 12.32
N SER A 493 13.72 0.21 12.13
CA SER A 493 12.85 1.38 12.11
C SER A 493 12.82 2.12 13.45
N GLU A 494 12.72 1.39 14.59
CA GLU A 494 12.76 1.98 15.94
C GLU A 494 14.12 2.64 16.25
N VAL A 495 15.23 2.08 15.75
CA VAL A 495 16.56 2.70 15.83
C VAL A 495 16.62 3.99 15.00
N CYS A 496 16.10 3.99 13.77
CA CYS A 496 16.02 5.20 12.95
C CYS A 496 15.14 6.29 13.61
N LEU A 497 14.03 5.90 14.25
CA LEU A 497 13.14 6.79 15.00
C LEU A 497 13.80 7.38 16.25
N SER A 498 14.66 6.64 16.94
CA SER A 498 15.40 7.17 18.10
C SER A 498 16.41 8.23 17.66
N ALA A 499 17.13 7.98 16.56
CA ALA A 499 18.02 8.97 15.95
C ALA A 499 17.26 10.21 15.47
N LEU A 500 16.05 10.04 14.91
CA LEU A 500 15.17 11.15 14.54
C LEU A 500 14.73 11.97 15.75
N SER A 501 14.41 11.31 16.85
CA SER A 501 14.01 11.97 18.11
C SER A 501 15.16 12.81 18.67
N GLY A 502 16.40 12.31 18.60
CA GLY A 502 17.61 13.08 18.91
C GLY A 502 17.82 14.26 17.96
N ALA A 503 17.67 14.05 16.65
CA ALA A 503 17.84 15.10 15.64
C ALA A 503 16.83 16.25 15.79
N LEU A 504 15.58 15.94 16.13
CA LEU A 504 14.55 16.94 16.44
C LEU A 504 14.89 17.69 17.74
N ARG A 505 15.49 17.03 18.72
CA ARG A 505 15.95 17.69 19.95
C ARG A 505 17.05 18.71 19.65
N GLU A 506 18.02 18.33 18.84
CA GLU A 506 19.12 19.21 18.44
C GLU A 506 18.61 20.41 17.63
N TYR A 507 17.55 20.23 16.84
CA TYR A 507 16.86 21.34 16.19
C TYR A 507 16.34 22.35 17.23
N PHE A 508 15.62 21.94 18.27
CA PHE A 508 15.14 22.91 19.28
C PHE A 508 16.29 23.59 20.04
N ARG A 509 17.34 22.83 20.39
CA ARG A 509 18.52 23.36 21.11
C ARG A 509 19.29 24.38 20.30
N SER A 510 19.60 24.08 19.04
CA SER A 510 20.34 24.97 18.15
C SER A 510 19.62 26.30 17.88
N HIS A 511 18.30 26.37 18.11
CA HIS A 511 17.52 27.61 18.00
C HIS A 511 17.29 28.33 19.33
N GLY A 512 17.79 27.81 20.46
CA GLY A 512 17.48 28.33 21.78
C GLY A 512 15.99 28.25 22.14
N LEU A 513 15.25 27.31 21.55
CA LEU A 513 13.83 27.11 21.81
C LEU A 513 13.63 26.10 22.94
N ALA A 514 12.53 26.26 23.70
CA ALA A 514 12.14 25.28 24.71
C ALA A 514 11.90 23.91 24.06
N VAL A 515 12.59 22.89 24.57
CA VAL A 515 12.51 21.52 24.04
C VAL A 515 11.19 20.89 24.51
N PRO A 516 10.30 20.48 23.58
CA PRO A 516 9.08 19.79 23.93
C PRO A 516 9.36 18.39 24.50
N GLU A 517 8.49 17.90 25.40
CA GLU A 517 8.57 16.49 25.83
C GLU A 517 8.37 15.54 24.65
N ASN A 518 7.32 15.79 23.86
CA ASN A 518 6.94 14.96 22.74
C ASN A 518 6.68 15.80 21.49
N VAL A 519 7.03 15.25 20.32
CA VAL A 519 6.64 15.80 19.01
C VAL A 519 5.70 14.82 18.31
N LEU A 520 4.46 15.27 18.11
CA LEU A 520 3.44 14.48 17.42
C LEU A 520 3.76 14.37 15.93
N THR A 521 3.97 13.14 15.47
CA THR A 521 4.43 12.82 14.12
C THR A 521 3.46 11.83 13.48
N THR A 522 3.02 12.12 12.26
CA THR A 522 2.32 11.12 11.44
C THR A 522 3.32 10.25 10.71
N ALA A 523 3.16 8.93 10.73
CA ALA A 523 4.09 7.97 10.15
C ALA A 523 3.38 7.10 9.10
N ARG A 524 4.05 6.90 7.97
CA ARG A 524 3.57 6.05 6.89
C ARG A 524 4.70 5.20 6.33
N TYR A 525 4.38 3.99 5.91
CA TYR A 525 5.23 3.12 5.13
C TYR A 525 4.79 3.12 3.65
N CYS A 526 5.75 3.08 2.72
CA CYS A 526 5.54 2.93 1.28
C CYS A 526 6.67 2.08 0.70
N LEU A 527 6.39 1.27 -0.30
CA LEU A 527 7.46 0.59 -1.03
C LEU A 527 8.08 1.53 -2.06
N LEU A 528 9.39 1.46 -2.24
CA LEU A 528 10.07 2.20 -3.29
C LEU A 528 9.51 1.78 -4.65
N GLU A 529 9.29 0.48 -4.87
CA GLU A 529 8.69 -0.03 -6.09
C GLU A 529 7.35 0.61 -6.37
N GLU A 530 6.46 0.78 -5.39
CA GLU A 530 5.16 1.45 -5.59
C GLU A 530 5.30 2.92 -5.93
N LEU A 531 6.24 3.62 -5.29
CA LEU A 531 6.55 5.01 -5.63
C LEU A 531 7.06 5.10 -7.07
N VAL A 532 7.84 4.11 -7.49
CA VAL A 532 8.37 4.00 -8.83
C VAL A 532 7.35 3.36 -9.79
N GLY A 533 6.23 2.80 -9.33
CA GLY A 533 5.16 2.27 -10.19
C GLY A 533 5.00 0.76 -10.32
N GLY A 534 5.55 -0.02 -9.40
CA GLY A 534 5.12 -1.40 -9.18
C GLY A 534 3.63 -1.48 -8.82
N PRO A 535 3.00 -2.66 -8.93
CA PRO A 535 1.65 -2.86 -8.42
C PRO A 535 1.59 -2.49 -6.93
N ALA A 536 0.53 -1.80 -6.51
CA ALA A 536 0.28 -1.52 -5.10
C ALA A 536 0.17 -2.85 -4.35
N GLN A 537 1.06 -3.08 -3.39
CA GLN A 537 1.07 -4.29 -2.57
C GLN A 537 0.18 -4.10 -1.34
N SER A 538 -0.42 -5.21 -0.89
CA SER A 538 -1.21 -5.22 0.34
C SER A 538 -0.31 -4.90 1.54
N GLY A 539 -0.61 -3.83 2.28
CA GLY A 539 0.13 -3.43 3.49
C GLY A 539 0.93 -2.12 3.40
N SER A 540 1.11 -1.55 2.22
CA SER A 540 1.77 -0.24 2.01
C SER A 540 0.85 0.99 2.19
N GLY A 541 -0.39 0.73 2.60
CA GLY A 541 -1.40 1.74 2.90
C GLY A 541 -1.59 1.86 4.39
N GLY A 542 -1.53 3.07 4.92
CA GLY A 542 -1.91 3.38 6.30
C GLY A 542 -1.12 4.52 6.92
N LEU A 543 -1.62 5.03 8.03
CA LEU A 543 -1.04 6.10 8.83
C LEU A 543 -1.06 5.68 10.30
N ALA A 544 0.05 5.92 10.99
CA ALA A 544 0.12 5.88 12.45
C ALA A 544 0.44 7.28 13.00
N CYS A 545 0.00 7.54 14.22
CA CYS A 545 0.26 8.78 14.95
C CYS A 545 1.21 8.48 16.11
N ILE A 546 2.49 8.84 15.94
CA ILE A 546 3.57 8.56 16.89
C ILE A 546 3.89 9.83 17.66
N ALA A 547 3.95 9.76 18.99
CA ALA A 547 4.49 10.81 19.82
C ALA A 547 5.99 10.55 20.02
N LEU A 548 6.87 11.21 19.27
CA LEU A 548 8.32 10.99 19.38
C LEU A 548 8.87 11.63 20.67
N PRO A 549 9.68 10.91 21.47
CA PRO A 549 10.25 11.42 22.72
C PRO A 549 11.41 12.39 22.43
N VAL A 550 11.17 13.69 22.57
CA VAL A 550 12.19 14.73 22.33
C VAL A 550 12.75 15.30 23.64
N ALA A 551 12.16 14.95 24.79
CA ALA A 551 12.52 15.43 26.12
C ALA A 551 14.03 15.36 26.44
N ASP A 552 14.55 16.43 27.06
CA ASP A 552 15.95 16.54 27.46
C ASP A 552 16.40 15.53 28.53
N ALA A 553 15.46 14.97 29.30
CA ALA A 553 15.73 14.02 30.37
C ALA A 553 16.42 12.74 29.88
N VAL A 554 16.14 12.31 28.66
CA VAL A 554 16.67 11.05 28.10
C VAL A 554 17.97 11.33 27.35
N LYS A 555 19.09 11.45 28.06
CA LYS A 555 20.40 11.76 27.45
C LYS A 555 21.10 10.55 26.83
N ASP A 556 20.87 9.36 27.39
CA ASP A 556 21.50 8.13 26.92
C ASP A 556 20.83 7.63 25.63
N PRO A 557 21.57 7.41 24.53
CA PRO A 557 21.02 6.92 23.28
C PRO A 557 20.33 5.56 23.40
N VAL A 558 20.77 4.68 24.30
CA VAL A 558 20.16 3.35 24.48
C VAL A 558 18.80 3.47 25.18
N GLN A 559 18.72 4.31 26.22
CA GLN A 559 17.44 4.61 26.88
C GLN A 559 16.42 5.23 25.91
N LEU A 560 16.88 6.09 24.98
CA LEU A 560 16.01 6.67 23.96
C LEU A 560 15.42 5.61 23.03
N VAL A 561 16.20 4.59 22.63
CA VAL A 561 15.70 3.47 21.83
C VAL A 561 14.62 2.69 22.59
N HIS A 562 14.84 2.39 23.87
CA HIS A 562 13.84 1.68 24.68
C HIS A 562 12.54 2.47 24.85
N GLU A 563 12.61 3.80 25.04
CA GLU A 563 11.43 4.66 25.14
C GLU A 563 10.65 4.70 23.81
N VAL A 564 11.35 4.81 22.68
CA VAL A 564 10.73 4.75 21.34
C VAL A 564 10.06 3.39 21.13
N ARG A 565 10.73 2.29 21.46
CA ARG A 565 10.18 0.93 21.36
C ARG A 565 8.92 0.76 22.22
N ALA A 566 8.93 1.23 23.46
CA ALA A 566 7.77 1.17 24.34
C ALA A 566 6.57 1.95 23.78
N ARG A 567 6.82 3.13 23.18
CA ARG A 567 5.79 3.92 22.50
C ARG A 567 5.27 3.25 21.24
N MET A 568 6.16 2.63 20.46
CA MET A 568 5.78 1.95 19.23
C MET A 568 4.95 0.69 19.50
N ALA A 569 5.27 -0.05 20.57
CA ALA A 569 4.44 -1.16 21.06
C ALA A 569 3.04 -0.69 21.48
N ARG A 570 2.93 0.50 22.11
CA ARG A 570 1.63 1.10 22.46
C ARG A 570 0.83 1.50 21.21
N VAL A 571 1.48 2.08 20.21
CA VAL A 571 0.86 2.46 18.94
C VAL A 571 0.31 1.23 18.21
N ARG A 572 1.10 0.17 18.06
CA ARG A 572 0.66 -1.10 17.44
C ARG A 572 -0.58 -1.69 18.09
N ARG A 573 -0.67 -1.64 19.43
CA ARG A 573 -1.84 -2.14 20.19
C ARG A 573 -3.09 -1.26 20.10
N ARG A 574 -2.97 0.04 19.85
CA ARG A 574 -4.09 1.00 19.94
C ARG A 574 -4.59 1.50 18.59
N GLN A 575 -3.70 1.67 17.62
CA GLN A 575 -3.97 2.39 16.38
C GLN A 575 -4.30 1.49 15.18
N ALA A 576 -4.60 0.20 15.40
CA ALA A 576 -5.04 -0.72 14.34
C ALA A 576 -6.22 -0.16 13.54
N ALA A 577 -7.23 0.39 14.23
CA ALA A 577 -8.39 1.00 13.58
C ALA A 577 -8.04 2.27 12.78
N LEU A 578 -7.15 3.11 13.30
CA LEU A 578 -6.67 4.30 12.60
C LEU A 578 -5.95 3.92 11.31
N TRP A 579 -5.08 2.91 11.41
CA TRP A 579 -4.34 2.37 10.28
C TRP A 579 -5.33 1.91 9.19
N VAL A 580 -6.28 1.01 9.47
CA VAL A 580 -7.27 0.53 8.48
C VAL A 580 -8.06 1.67 7.85
N LEU A 581 -8.60 2.59 8.66
CA LEU A 581 -9.40 3.71 8.15
C LEU A 581 -8.59 4.62 7.24
N SER A 582 -7.33 4.86 7.58
CA SER A 582 -6.42 5.66 6.76
C SER A 582 -6.00 4.94 5.48
N SER A 583 -5.84 3.62 5.48
CA SER A 583 -5.61 2.80 4.29
C SER A 583 -6.80 2.88 3.34
N TRP A 584 -8.03 2.69 3.85
CA TRP A 584 -9.25 2.86 3.07
C TRP A 584 -9.43 4.29 2.55
N GLN A 585 -9.00 5.29 3.31
CA GLN A 585 -9.00 6.68 2.84
C GLN A 585 -8.05 6.87 1.66
N LEU A 586 -6.87 6.24 1.67
CA LEU A 586 -5.89 6.37 0.60
C LEU A 586 -6.33 5.64 -0.68
N GLU A 587 -6.89 4.44 -0.55
CA GLU A 587 -7.31 3.61 -1.68
C GLU A 587 -8.66 4.04 -2.27
N ARG A 588 -9.65 4.30 -1.42
CA ARG A 588 -11.06 4.49 -1.82
C ARG A 588 -11.55 5.92 -1.61
N GLY A 589 -10.78 6.79 -0.96
CA GLY A 589 -11.18 8.18 -0.71
C GLY A 589 -12.40 8.31 0.20
N LEU A 590 -12.51 7.46 1.24
CA LEU A 590 -13.63 7.39 2.19
C LEU A 590 -14.15 8.78 2.66
N LEU A 591 -13.35 9.55 3.40
CA LEU A 591 -13.61 10.90 3.89
C LEU A 591 -13.96 11.88 2.77
N THR A 592 -13.23 11.82 1.65
CA THR A 592 -13.43 12.72 0.49
C THR A 592 -14.72 12.43 -0.29
N ARG A 593 -15.32 11.26 -0.09
CA ARG A 593 -16.63 10.90 -0.65
C ARG A 593 -17.76 11.09 0.36
N LEU A 594 -17.46 10.91 1.65
CA LEU A 594 -18.44 10.98 2.74
C LEU A 594 -18.72 12.43 3.18
N LEU A 595 -17.71 13.31 3.19
CA LEU A 595 -17.85 14.70 3.62
C LEU A 595 -17.72 15.70 2.44
N PRO A 596 -18.43 16.84 2.47
CA PRO A 596 -18.16 17.97 1.59
C PRO A 596 -16.70 18.43 1.67
N GLN A 597 -16.15 18.90 0.56
CA GLN A 597 -14.73 19.30 0.43
C GLN A 597 -14.31 20.35 1.47
N LEU A 598 -15.20 21.27 1.85
CA LEU A 598 -14.93 22.27 2.89
C LEU A 598 -14.68 21.62 4.26
N LEU A 599 -15.53 20.69 4.69
CA LEU A 599 -15.38 19.99 5.96
C LEU A 599 -14.11 19.14 5.97
N VAL A 600 -13.84 18.42 4.88
CA VAL A 600 -12.59 17.66 4.72
C VAL A 600 -11.38 18.57 4.91
N ARG A 601 -11.35 19.73 4.24
CA ARG A 601 -10.24 20.68 4.34
C ARG A 601 -10.10 21.26 5.76
N LEU A 602 -11.19 21.59 6.43
CA LEU A 602 -11.18 22.09 7.81
C LEU A 602 -10.59 21.04 8.78
N HIS A 603 -11.06 19.80 8.70
CA HIS A 603 -10.56 18.71 9.55
C HIS A 603 -9.08 18.40 9.28
N LEU A 604 -8.67 18.34 8.01
CA LEU A 604 -7.27 18.10 7.65
C LEU A 604 -6.37 19.26 8.07
N ASN A 605 -6.81 20.52 7.97
CA ASN A 605 -6.06 21.68 8.44
C ASN A 605 -5.90 21.69 9.96
N PHE A 606 -6.94 21.29 10.70
CA PHE A 606 -6.88 21.13 12.15
C PHE A 606 -5.88 20.03 12.55
N LEU A 607 -6.01 18.83 11.96
CA LEU A 607 -5.13 17.70 12.26
C LEU A 607 -3.68 17.95 11.83
N SER A 608 -3.44 18.52 10.65
CA SER A 608 -2.09 18.83 10.18
C SER A 608 -1.39 19.90 11.02
N ARG A 609 -2.12 20.81 11.66
CA ARG A 609 -1.52 21.75 12.63
C ARG A 609 -1.12 21.06 13.93
N ARG A 610 -1.89 20.05 14.37
CA ARG A 610 -1.55 19.24 15.55
C ARG A 610 -0.36 18.32 15.27
N TYR A 611 -0.37 17.63 14.14
CA TYR A 611 0.71 16.77 13.67
C TYR A 611 1.56 17.52 12.64
N ALA A 612 2.35 18.48 13.12
CA ALA A 612 3.14 19.37 12.28
C ALA A 612 4.33 18.66 11.59
N VAL A 613 4.63 17.41 11.97
CA VAL A 613 5.69 16.56 11.39
C VAL A 613 5.07 15.34 10.73
N ALA A 614 5.50 15.03 9.51
CA ALA A 614 5.17 13.81 8.79
C ALA A 614 6.44 13.00 8.54
N LEU A 615 6.37 11.69 8.72
CA LEU A 615 7.42 10.71 8.48
C LEU A 615 6.94 9.71 7.44
N THR A 616 7.74 9.49 6.40
CA THR A 616 7.51 8.44 5.40
C THR A 616 8.71 7.53 5.37
N GLU A 617 8.52 6.26 5.65
CA GLU A 617 9.53 5.23 5.43
C GLU A 617 9.34 4.63 4.05
N VAL A 618 10.42 4.58 3.29
CA VAL A 618 10.48 4.05 1.94
C VAL A 618 11.55 2.98 1.88
N ALA A 619 11.13 1.72 1.75
CA ALA A 619 12.03 0.59 1.63
C ALA A 619 11.95 -0.05 0.24
N SER A 620 13.09 -0.54 -0.25
CA SER A 620 13.20 -1.35 -1.47
C SER A 620 12.97 -2.83 -1.14
N LEU A 621 12.23 -3.54 -1.99
CA LEU A 621 12.07 -5.00 -1.91
C LEU A 621 13.36 -5.76 -2.22
N ARG A 622 14.30 -5.13 -2.94
CA ARG A 622 15.61 -5.72 -3.28
C ARG A 622 16.70 -4.78 -2.79
N PRO A 623 17.26 -5.01 -1.59
CA PRO A 623 18.39 -4.22 -1.10
C PRO A 623 19.68 -4.50 -1.91
N ASP A 624 19.84 -5.71 -2.46
CA ASP A 624 21.10 -6.16 -3.08
C ASP A 624 21.22 -5.91 -4.60
N HIS A 625 20.22 -5.29 -5.23
CA HIS A 625 20.26 -5.01 -6.66
C HIS A 625 20.58 -3.54 -6.91
N PRO A 626 21.64 -3.23 -7.68
CA PRO A 626 22.04 -1.85 -7.92
C PRO A 626 20.88 -1.06 -8.54
N ALA A 627 20.78 0.21 -8.13
CA ALA A 627 19.88 1.16 -8.74
C ALA A 627 20.01 1.08 -10.28
N GLY A 628 18.89 0.83 -10.96
CA GLY A 628 18.88 0.51 -12.40
C GLY A 628 19.51 1.61 -13.27
N LYS A 629 19.64 1.37 -14.58
CA LYS A 629 20.19 2.40 -15.48
C LYS A 629 19.14 3.49 -15.74
N LEU A 630 19.57 4.77 -15.69
CA LEU A 630 18.80 5.94 -16.12
C LEU A 630 19.35 6.41 -17.47
N TRP A 631 18.53 6.40 -18.53
CA TRP A 631 18.94 6.81 -19.90
C TRP A 631 20.23 6.14 -20.41
N GLY A 632 20.49 4.91 -19.97
CA GLY A 632 21.68 4.12 -20.32
C GLY A 632 22.87 4.30 -19.38
N HIS A 633 22.81 5.22 -18.42
CA HIS A 633 23.86 5.47 -17.43
C HIS A 633 23.55 4.81 -16.08
N PRO A 634 24.55 4.34 -15.31
CA PRO A 634 24.30 3.77 -13.99
C PRO A 634 23.79 4.83 -13.01
N LEU A 635 22.74 4.50 -12.27
CA LEU A 635 22.24 5.30 -11.16
C LEU A 635 23.07 4.99 -9.90
N GLN A 636 23.64 6.02 -9.26
CA GLN A 636 24.44 5.87 -8.04
C GLN A 636 23.60 6.03 -6.77
N SER A 637 22.67 6.97 -6.77
CA SER A 637 21.78 7.20 -5.62
C SER A 637 20.48 7.86 -6.03
N LEU A 638 19.45 7.65 -5.21
CA LEU A 638 18.12 8.21 -5.38
C LEU A 638 17.70 8.85 -4.07
N MET A 639 17.10 10.03 -4.15
CA MET A 639 16.56 10.74 -3.01
C MET A 639 15.14 11.22 -3.32
N TYR A 640 14.19 10.84 -2.48
CA TYR A 640 12.78 11.19 -2.63
C TYR A 640 12.33 12.07 -1.47
N TRP A 641 11.68 13.18 -1.78
CA TRP A 641 11.03 14.02 -0.78
C TRP A 641 9.53 14.10 -1.03
N ARG A 642 8.79 13.72 0.01
CA ARG A 642 7.36 13.94 0.07
C ARG A 642 7.05 15.39 0.48
N PRO A 643 6.22 16.13 -0.27
CA PRO A 643 5.87 17.50 0.09
C PRO A 643 5.03 17.58 1.38
N PRO A 644 5.38 18.45 2.34
CA PRO A 644 4.49 18.78 3.44
C PRO A 644 3.32 19.63 2.93
N GLN A 645 2.09 19.13 3.09
CA GLN A 645 0.85 19.78 2.65
C GLN A 645 -0.02 20.21 3.84
N ALA A 646 -1.06 21.00 3.59
CA ALA A 646 -1.89 21.62 4.62
C ALA A 646 -1.03 22.46 5.59
N ASN A 647 -1.17 22.24 6.91
CA ASN A 647 -0.40 22.91 7.95
C ASN A 647 0.78 22.05 8.48
N VAL A 648 1.20 21.01 7.75
CA VAL A 648 2.42 20.28 8.09
C VAL A 648 3.62 21.17 7.75
N SER A 649 4.52 21.33 8.72
CA SER A 649 5.70 22.20 8.59
C SER A 649 6.94 21.44 8.12
N LEU A 650 7.05 20.16 8.52
CA LEU A 650 8.22 19.32 8.32
C LEU A 650 7.81 17.94 7.80
N SER A 651 8.44 17.50 6.72
CA SER A 651 8.30 16.17 6.13
C SER A 651 9.64 15.47 6.13
N LEU A 652 9.70 14.30 6.77
CA LEU A 652 10.86 13.45 6.94
C LEU A 652 10.65 12.19 6.11
N THR A 653 11.66 11.79 5.35
CA THR A 653 11.62 10.59 4.51
C THR A 653 12.82 9.72 4.83
N LEU A 654 12.62 8.55 5.42
CA LEU A 654 13.66 7.53 5.58
C LEU A 654 13.66 6.68 4.31
N LEU A 655 14.74 6.73 3.55
CA LEU A 655 14.85 6.06 2.27
C LEU A 655 15.96 5.02 2.33
N THR A 656 15.60 3.76 2.06
CA THR A 656 16.53 2.65 1.95
C THR A 656 16.72 2.28 0.47
N VAL A 657 17.94 2.50 -0.04
CA VAL A 657 18.36 2.17 -1.41
C VAL A 657 19.74 1.52 -1.33
N ASP A 658 19.94 0.40 -2.03
CA ASP A 658 21.23 -0.30 -2.14
C ASP A 658 21.91 -0.56 -0.77
N SER A 659 21.15 -1.09 0.19
CA SER A 659 21.57 -1.34 1.59
C SER A 659 22.08 -0.11 2.35
N MET A 660 21.77 1.10 1.86
CA MET A 660 22.09 2.37 2.50
C MET A 660 20.80 3.10 2.87
N VAL A 661 20.74 3.59 4.11
CA VAL A 661 19.63 4.38 4.65
C VAL A 661 20.01 5.85 4.66
N SER A 662 19.18 6.69 4.05
CA SER A 662 19.35 8.15 4.03
C SER A 662 18.10 8.84 4.55
N LEU A 663 18.28 9.92 5.31
CA LEU A 663 17.19 10.77 5.79
C LEU A 663 17.02 11.98 4.86
N GLY A 664 15.83 12.11 4.28
CA GLY A 664 15.38 13.29 3.55
C GLY A 664 14.55 14.19 4.42
N VAL A 665 14.89 15.47 4.42
CA VAL A 665 14.17 16.51 5.14
C VAL A 665 13.63 17.51 4.13
N MET A 666 12.31 17.66 4.06
CA MET A 666 11.65 18.73 3.33
C MET A 666 10.84 19.58 4.31
N ALA A 667 11.11 20.87 4.35
CA ALA A 667 10.51 21.79 5.30
C ALA A 667 9.92 23.01 4.57
N ASP A 668 9.04 23.75 5.25
CA ASP A 668 8.68 25.10 4.80
C ASP A 668 9.90 26.02 4.85
N ALA A 669 10.01 26.95 3.90
CA ALA A 669 11.17 27.84 3.78
C ALA A 669 11.40 28.73 5.02
N LEU A 670 10.38 28.94 5.86
CA LEU A 670 10.53 29.66 7.13
C LEU A 670 11.26 28.86 8.22
N LEU A 671 11.47 27.56 8.03
CA LEU A 671 12.31 26.72 8.89
C LEU A 671 13.78 26.67 8.39
N SER A 672 14.12 27.50 7.40
CA SER A 672 15.45 27.55 6.79
C SER A 672 16.38 28.56 7.47
N PRO A 673 17.71 28.27 7.60
CA PRO A 673 18.50 27.15 7.04
C PRO A 673 18.53 25.83 7.85
N GLN A 674 17.72 25.69 8.88
CA GLN A 674 17.98 24.69 9.93
C GLN A 674 17.44 23.28 9.62
N GLN A 675 16.75 23.10 8.49
CA GLN A 675 16.43 21.76 7.98
C GLN A 675 17.71 20.90 7.80
N GLY A 676 18.85 21.53 7.50
CA GLY A 676 20.15 20.85 7.38
C GLY A 676 20.73 20.37 8.72
N VAL A 677 20.35 20.97 9.85
CA VAL A 677 20.77 20.52 11.19
C VAL A 677 20.14 19.17 11.49
N ILE A 678 18.85 18.99 11.20
CA ILE A 678 18.12 17.73 11.43
C ILE A 678 18.80 16.59 10.66
N ALA A 679 19.10 16.81 9.38
CA ALA A 679 19.74 15.81 8.53
C ALA A 679 21.12 15.36 9.06
N ARG A 680 21.98 16.32 9.46
CA ARG A 680 23.31 16.02 10.01
C ARG A 680 23.25 15.39 11.41
N ALA A 681 22.38 15.91 12.26
CA ALA A 681 22.21 15.42 13.63
C ALA A 681 21.71 13.97 13.66
N TRP A 682 20.86 13.58 12.70
CA TRP A 682 20.39 12.20 12.58
C TRP A 682 21.54 11.20 12.40
N THR A 683 22.44 11.45 11.43
CA THR A 683 23.62 10.59 11.22
C THR A 683 24.55 10.61 12.44
N GLN A 684 24.69 11.75 13.11
CA GLN A 684 25.50 11.86 14.32
C GLN A 684 24.94 10.99 15.46
N HIS A 685 23.63 11.02 15.70
CA HIS A 685 22.99 10.18 16.71
C HIS A 685 23.11 8.68 16.42
N LEU A 686 23.07 8.27 15.16
CA LEU A 686 23.34 6.86 14.80
C LEU A 686 24.78 6.47 15.13
N ARG A 687 25.76 7.35 14.86
CA ARG A 687 27.17 7.10 15.23
C ARG A 687 27.34 7.03 16.75
N ASP A 688 26.64 7.88 17.50
CA ASP A 688 26.73 7.90 18.96
C ASP A 688 26.08 6.64 19.58
N LEU A 689 24.95 6.18 19.02
CA LEU A 689 24.35 4.90 19.40
C LEU A 689 25.26 3.72 19.06
N ALA A 690 25.87 3.70 17.87
CA ALA A 690 26.80 2.64 17.47
C ALA A 690 27.97 2.54 18.46
N ARG A 691 28.54 3.67 18.90
CA ARG A 691 29.59 3.72 19.93
C ARG A 691 29.10 3.22 21.29
N ALA A 692 27.90 3.61 21.71
CA ALA A 692 27.33 3.21 22.99
C ALA A 692 27.07 1.69 23.07
N VAL A 693 26.73 1.07 21.94
CA VAL A 693 26.40 -0.35 21.83
C VAL A 693 27.63 -1.21 21.44
N GLY A 694 28.76 -0.59 21.11
CA GLY A 694 30.00 -1.28 20.74
C GLY A 694 30.06 -1.79 19.29
N VAL A 695 29.25 -1.23 18.40
CA VAL A 695 29.28 -1.54 16.97
C VAL A 695 30.42 -0.77 16.29
N SER A 696 31.33 -1.48 15.64
CA SER A 696 32.48 -0.89 14.95
C SER A 696 32.04 -0.10 13.72
N LEU A 697 32.32 1.21 13.69
CA LEU A 697 32.01 2.08 12.57
C LEU A 697 33.13 2.02 11.51
N PRO A 698 32.83 1.85 10.21
CA PRO A 698 33.81 1.99 9.16
C PRO A 698 34.34 3.43 9.10
N SER A 699 35.60 3.59 8.64
CA SER A 699 36.23 4.91 8.51
C SER A 699 35.40 5.85 7.60
N PRO A 700 35.31 7.17 7.89
CA PRO A 700 34.46 8.11 7.15
C PRO A 700 34.68 8.13 5.62
N ARG A 701 35.89 7.80 5.15
CA ARG A 701 36.24 7.71 3.72
C ARG A 701 35.66 6.47 3.01
N ALA A 702 35.33 5.40 3.72
CA ALA A 702 34.81 4.16 3.15
C ALA A 702 33.29 4.20 2.89
N LEU A 703 32.59 5.20 3.45
CA LEU A 703 31.13 5.38 3.35
C LEU A 703 30.69 6.18 2.12
N SER A 704 31.64 6.80 1.41
CA SER A 704 31.39 7.37 0.09
C SER A 704 31.46 6.24 -0.94
N PRO A 705 30.51 6.11 -1.89
CA PRO A 705 30.59 5.09 -2.93
C PRO A 705 31.90 5.30 -3.69
N SER A 706 32.86 4.42 -3.45
CA SER A 706 34.12 4.42 -4.17
C SER A 706 33.79 4.07 -5.62
N PRO A 707 34.39 4.75 -6.62
CA PRO A 707 34.24 4.32 -8.01
C PRO A 707 34.70 2.86 -8.08
N GLN A 708 33.83 1.98 -8.60
CA GLN A 708 34.21 0.60 -8.85
C GLN A 708 35.52 0.58 -9.65
N PRO A 709 36.45 -0.35 -9.36
CA PRO A 709 37.65 -0.48 -10.16
C PRO A 709 37.24 -0.68 -11.63
N PRO A 710 37.96 -0.07 -12.59
CA PRO A 710 37.63 -0.22 -14.00
C PRO A 710 37.58 -1.72 -14.34
N LEU A 711 36.52 -2.13 -15.05
CA LEU A 711 36.40 -3.48 -15.59
C LEU A 711 37.72 -3.86 -16.28
N PRO A 712 38.22 -5.10 -16.12
CA PRO A 712 39.42 -5.53 -16.81
C PRO A 712 39.22 -5.30 -18.31
N ALA A 713 40.20 -4.64 -18.93
CA ALA A 713 40.18 -4.33 -20.36
C ALA A 713 39.82 -5.60 -21.15
N ALA A 714 38.86 -5.47 -22.07
CA ALA A 714 38.48 -6.55 -22.96
C ALA A 714 39.75 -7.15 -23.62
N PRO A 715 39.87 -8.48 -23.72
CA PRO A 715 41.02 -9.09 -24.37
C PRO A 715 41.11 -8.56 -25.80
N VAL A 716 42.28 -8.02 -26.13
CA VAL A 716 42.66 -7.58 -27.47
C VAL A 716 42.32 -8.72 -28.44
N ALA A 717 41.45 -8.43 -29.41
CA ALA A 717 41.14 -9.36 -30.48
C ALA A 717 42.43 -9.71 -31.23
N VAL A 718 42.84 -10.98 -31.13
CA VAL A 718 43.87 -11.56 -31.99
C VAL A 718 43.33 -11.52 -33.43
N PRO A 719 44.07 -10.96 -34.40
CA PRO A 719 43.62 -10.94 -35.79
C PRO A 719 43.57 -12.38 -36.32
N VAL A 720 42.38 -12.81 -36.72
CA VAL A 720 42.16 -14.07 -37.44
C VAL A 720 42.86 -13.96 -38.79
N SER A 721 43.96 -14.69 -38.93
CA SER A 721 44.63 -14.98 -40.21
C SER A 721 43.63 -15.59 -41.19
N GLY A 722 43.52 -14.98 -42.38
CA GLY A 722 42.65 -15.43 -43.46
C GLY A 722 42.95 -16.85 -43.95
N PRO A 723 42.02 -17.47 -44.70
CA PRO A 723 42.17 -18.84 -45.17
C PRO A 723 43.27 -18.92 -46.22
N ALA A 724 44.25 -19.79 -45.98
CA ALA A 724 45.25 -20.19 -46.94
C ALA A 724 44.60 -21.07 -48.03
N GLU A 725 44.86 -20.70 -49.29
CA GLU A 725 44.65 -21.52 -50.47
C GLU A 725 45.37 -22.87 -50.31
N VAL A 726 44.65 -23.96 -50.54
CA VAL A 726 45.23 -25.28 -50.79
C VAL A 726 44.76 -25.70 -52.18
N ASP A 727 45.65 -25.53 -53.14
CA ASP A 727 45.57 -26.09 -54.48
C ASP A 727 46.55 -27.26 -54.56
N GLY A 728 46.12 -28.34 -55.23
CA GLY A 728 47.04 -29.29 -55.86
C GLY A 728 47.59 -30.47 -55.04
N THR A 729 47.11 -31.65 -55.43
CA THR A 729 47.89 -32.83 -55.85
C THR A 729 48.43 -33.85 -54.83
N ASP A 730 47.94 -35.08 -55.08
CA ASP A 730 48.64 -36.38 -55.17
C ASP A 730 48.75 -37.32 -53.96
N ASP A 731 48.08 -38.48 -54.16
CA ASP A 731 48.51 -39.87 -53.98
C ASP A 731 49.10 -40.33 -52.63
N ASP A 732 48.29 -41.07 -51.85
CA ASP A 732 48.33 -42.54 -51.71
C ASP A 732 47.27 -43.05 -50.70
#